data_AF-A0A178D713-F1
#
_entry.id   AF-A0A178D713-F1
#
_cell.length_a   1.000
_cell.length_b   1.000
_cell.length_c   1.000
_cell.angle_alpha   90.00
_cell.angle_beta   90.00
_cell.angle_gamma   90.00
#
_symmetry.space_group_name_H-M   'P 1'
#
loop_
_entity.id
_entity.type
_entity.pdbx_description
1 polymer ?
#
loop_
_entity_poly.entity_id
_entity_poly.type
_entity_poly.pdbx_seq_one_letter_code
_entity_poly.pdbx_strand_id
1 'polypeptide(L)'
;MDVLTLLQSPQSYLWAVLLGVVLHLTLFRYGEWDSSAPSLISAFFTTQLLLLGFLTAYTPSWTAVLLAVLHVSALGMCVLVGTFTSILIYRGFFHRLSRFPGPFWARLSTIYPTSLSVRSKLHLYEEVQALHRQYGDFVRLGPMELSIADPRAIQAVNSAQTPCTKGPWYNGMRPRVALQNSRDKQEHSHRRKVWDRGFGAKSLRDYEPRVVSYTTGLMNAIEAQKDTPLNVTDWFNFYSFDVMGDLAFGKSFDMVKNGVKHYFMNSLKTNMTMAGYFKHVVWVAPIFRSIPILNFEHKRFWKFVNSQVDERMKMKPDKPDVFSYLLEEYEKQDPKTAQSLLNLQADAYLIVVAGSDTTAATLTTLFFHLATEPHLLIKLREHVDPLFESDEVDAGALSKSKHLDAFINETLRLHPPVPSGVQRLTPPEGMMIGDTFVPGNTIVYVPLYTVFRDERNFKRPEEFLPERWTTNPELTVDASVFVPFSSVMVAAQFELSPKWLSKALGFDVVGARPVRIGTGQIGEVYRIELEYGAKTRAGPASVVAKMASLDADCKAFGLSSGLYEREVRFYQEVAPLMTTGPIPTVYRVERDEESGEFVILMSDNAGRVGSDISGATLEEASLAMSELGRLHGLILNHVSVEKHGWMRRTRPWAPTENMVEYWKRFKERYGDRIKPEHREIGQKFIDSFEAYHAALDASSAPTGLVHGDYRLDNILFGDSGGLPLTLVDWQTCYWGPVLHDPSYFLGLAVTPEFRREHGEGLLKIYHEALSASSPYPISIHECKAGVRMHSFTGMRQAITAASLVERTTRGDDLFLTMFERSCEHVVDTKALEVLPPPVPVPHLEPKELDEEMHPFSDHPLHNESWYFDVVDIDQQVGVWVRLGVIPNQSGSWYHALICGPHIPTVGVIDFEAPHPAKDLVVHGGEYTATHEAEVPLQKYRTTVKGKGVSFDDPAAILQGGAGRPVDVQMDLLFETDGQPYQWRRATRYEIPCKVTGTFSWDDHSFTFTKARGQRDHSWGPRDWWAADWVWTAFHLDDGTHSHLVHAKARGGDYPHLGVGYVQKEGEPLVEMTDVKAAAEMAANGLGVSTTITMAPLPLTFYVKPVGHAPLCLMAKDGRVAKFPRSWATITTNDGRKGVGWLEWNINE
;
A
#
# COMPACT_ATOMS: atom_id res chain seq x y z
N MET A 1 2.31 72.51 -20.11
CA MET A 1 2.84 71.48 -21.02
C MET A 1 1.72 70.46 -21.15
N ASP A 2 1.16 70.30 -22.36
CA ASP A 2 0.09 69.33 -22.58
C ASP A 2 0.64 67.92 -22.34
N VAL A 3 -0.03 67.13 -21.51
CA VAL A 3 0.39 65.77 -21.13
C VAL A 3 0.60 64.90 -22.38
N LEU A 4 -0.14 65.17 -23.46
CA LEU A 4 0.06 64.57 -24.77
C LEU A 4 1.42 64.90 -25.38
N THR A 5 1.88 66.16 -25.33
CA THR A 5 3.21 66.55 -25.83
C THR A 5 4.35 65.87 -25.09
N LEU A 6 4.20 65.59 -23.79
CA LEU A 6 5.23 64.88 -23.02
C LEU A 6 5.30 63.40 -23.43
N LEU A 7 4.14 62.74 -23.60
CA LEU A 7 4.05 61.34 -24.03
C LEU A 7 4.43 61.13 -25.50
N GLN A 8 4.39 62.19 -26.30
CA GLN A 8 4.87 62.22 -27.69
C GLN A 8 6.39 62.27 -27.83
N SER A 9 7.12 62.46 -26.72
CA SER A 9 8.57 62.57 -26.80
C SER A 9 9.23 61.24 -27.21
N PRO A 10 10.31 61.28 -28.00
CA PRO A 10 11.12 60.08 -28.27
C PRO A 10 11.62 59.38 -26.99
N GLN A 11 11.78 60.15 -25.91
CA GLN A 11 12.19 59.65 -24.60
C GLN A 11 11.12 58.73 -23.99
N SER A 12 9.83 59.08 -24.12
CA SER A 12 8.73 58.24 -23.61
C SER A 12 8.68 56.86 -24.27
N TYR A 13 8.89 56.79 -25.58
CA TYR A 13 8.97 55.51 -26.30
C TYR A 13 10.19 54.69 -25.89
N LEU A 14 11.35 55.33 -25.68
CA LEU A 14 12.55 54.66 -25.17
C LEU A 14 12.33 54.09 -23.76
N TRP A 15 11.70 54.85 -22.87
CA TRP A 15 11.35 54.38 -21.53
C TRP A 15 10.36 53.20 -21.57
N ALA A 16 9.40 53.21 -22.49
CA ALA A 16 8.49 52.08 -22.69
C ALA A 16 9.24 50.81 -23.13
N VAL A 17 10.20 50.91 -24.05
CA VAL A 17 11.07 49.78 -24.43
C VAL A 17 11.89 49.29 -23.24
N LEU A 18 12.52 50.19 -22.48
CA LEU A 18 13.30 49.85 -21.29
C LEU A 18 12.46 49.18 -20.20
N LEU A 19 11.22 49.66 -19.99
CA LEU A 19 10.26 49.01 -19.09
C LEU A 19 9.99 47.58 -19.55
N GLY A 20 9.79 47.36 -20.85
CA GLY A 20 9.63 46.02 -21.42
C GLY A 20 10.82 45.10 -21.14
N VAL A 21 12.05 45.62 -21.25
CA VAL A 21 13.29 44.89 -20.91
C VAL A 21 13.34 44.56 -19.42
N VAL A 22 13.04 45.53 -18.54
CA VAL A 22 13.00 45.32 -17.08
C VAL A 22 11.98 44.25 -16.72
N LEU A 23 10.76 44.33 -17.26
CA LEU A 23 9.70 43.33 -17.05
C LEU A 23 10.16 41.92 -17.42
N HIS A 24 10.91 41.76 -18.51
CA HIS A 24 11.49 40.47 -18.84
C HIS A 24 12.49 40.02 -17.76
N LEU A 25 13.47 40.87 -17.42
CA LEU A 25 14.58 40.50 -16.55
C LEU A 25 14.19 40.27 -15.09
N THR A 26 13.14 40.93 -14.61
CA THR A 26 12.69 40.87 -13.21
C THR A 26 11.45 40.00 -12.99
N LEU A 27 10.56 39.88 -13.98
CA LEU A 27 9.28 39.19 -13.84
C LEU A 27 9.20 37.96 -14.75
N PHE A 28 9.17 38.14 -16.07
CA PHE A 28 8.87 37.04 -17.01
C PHE A 28 9.96 35.97 -17.11
N ARG A 29 11.15 36.24 -16.58
CA ARG A 29 12.25 35.26 -16.47
C ARG A 29 12.03 34.26 -15.32
N TYR A 30 11.24 34.61 -14.31
CA TYR A 30 11.05 33.80 -13.11
C TYR A 30 9.59 33.33 -13.02
N GLY A 31 9.38 32.02 -12.83
CA GLY A 31 8.06 31.42 -12.66
C GLY A 31 7.41 30.87 -13.94
N GLU A 32 6.27 30.20 -13.76
CA GLU A 32 5.47 29.59 -14.82
C GLU A 32 4.29 30.51 -15.18
N TRP A 33 4.34 31.15 -16.34
CA TRP A 33 3.34 32.13 -16.77
C TRP A 33 2.25 31.56 -17.70
N ASP A 34 2.39 30.30 -18.11
CA ASP A 34 1.55 29.72 -19.17
C ASP A 34 0.06 29.69 -18.83
N SER A 35 -0.29 29.31 -17.59
CA SER A 35 -1.70 29.27 -17.15
C SER A 35 -2.30 30.66 -16.95
N SER A 36 -1.47 31.69 -16.82
CA SER A 36 -1.87 33.07 -16.57
C SER A 36 -2.04 33.89 -17.85
N ALA A 37 -1.85 33.29 -19.03
CA ALA A 37 -1.87 34.00 -20.31
C ALA A 37 -3.15 34.86 -20.52
N PRO A 38 -4.39 34.37 -20.27
CA PRO A 38 -5.57 35.22 -20.39
C PRO A 38 -5.56 36.41 -19.43
N SER A 39 -5.12 36.20 -18.18
CA SER A 39 -5.03 37.26 -17.18
C SER A 39 -3.97 38.30 -17.54
N LEU A 40 -2.83 37.89 -18.10
CA LEU A 40 -1.79 38.79 -18.58
C LEU A 40 -2.27 39.63 -19.78
N ILE A 41 -2.98 39.01 -20.72
CA ILE A 41 -3.59 39.71 -21.86
C ILE A 41 -4.63 40.73 -21.37
N SER A 42 -5.54 40.32 -20.48
CA SER A 42 -6.54 41.21 -19.88
C SER A 42 -5.88 42.35 -19.11
N ALA A 43 -4.89 42.07 -18.25
CA ALA A 43 -4.18 43.10 -17.50
C ALA A 43 -3.51 44.10 -18.43
N PHE A 44 -2.85 43.65 -19.51
CA PHE A 44 -2.26 44.53 -20.51
C PHE A 44 -3.30 45.46 -21.12
N PHE A 45 -4.41 44.92 -21.64
CA PHE A 45 -5.47 45.74 -22.26
C PHE A 45 -6.17 46.65 -21.25
N THR A 46 -6.41 46.21 -20.02
CA THR A 46 -6.95 47.05 -18.95
C THR A 46 -6.02 48.21 -18.64
N THR A 47 -4.70 47.99 -18.54
CA THR A 47 -3.73 49.07 -18.38
C THR A 47 -3.77 50.06 -19.55
N GLN A 48 -3.87 49.58 -20.79
CA GLN A 48 -4.03 50.45 -21.97
C GLN A 48 -5.33 51.28 -21.89
N LEU A 49 -6.45 50.67 -21.49
CA LEU A 49 -7.74 51.37 -21.35
C LEU A 49 -7.73 52.40 -20.22
N LEU A 50 -7.09 52.10 -19.09
CA LEU A 50 -6.93 53.05 -17.98
C LEU A 50 -6.05 54.24 -18.37
N LEU A 51 -4.94 53.98 -19.07
CA LEU A 51 -4.07 55.04 -19.61
C LEU A 51 -4.81 55.89 -20.64
N LEU A 52 -5.59 55.26 -21.53
CA LEU A 52 -6.44 55.97 -22.48
C LEU A 52 -7.49 56.83 -21.77
N GLY A 53 -8.21 56.26 -20.79
CA GLY A 53 -9.21 56.96 -20.00
C GLY A 53 -8.62 58.19 -19.29
N PHE A 54 -7.47 58.00 -18.64
CA PHE A 54 -6.71 59.10 -18.02
C PHE A 54 -6.39 60.19 -19.03
N LEU A 55 -5.85 59.86 -20.21
CA LEU A 55 -5.50 60.87 -21.22
C LEU A 55 -6.72 61.57 -21.80
N THR A 56 -7.80 60.84 -22.05
CA THR A 56 -9.03 61.43 -22.60
C THR A 56 -9.73 62.38 -21.62
N ALA A 57 -9.57 62.17 -20.30
CA ALA A 57 -10.13 63.03 -19.26
C ALA A 57 -9.51 64.44 -19.25
N TYR A 58 -8.32 64.62 -19.84
CA TYR A 58 -7.63 65.91 -19.92
C TYR A 58 -7.60 66.51 -21.34
N THR A 59 -8.34 65.92 -22.29
CA THR A 59 -8.36 66.39 -23.70
C THR A 59 -9.71 66.97 -24.12
N PRO A 60 -9.76 68.20 -24.66
CA PRO A 60 -11.01 68.87 -24.97
C PRO A 60 -11.59 68.60 -26.38
N SER A 61 -10.97 67.77 -27.23
CA SER A 61 -11.41 67.56 -28.63
C SER A 61 -11.36 66.09 -29.10
N TRP A 62 -12.24 65.73 -30.05
CA TRP A 62 -12.28 64.40 -30.68
C TRP A 62 -10.97 64.02 -31.40
N THR A 63 -10.27 65.00 -31.98
CA THR A 63 -8.97 64.78 -32.63
C THR A 63 -7.88 64.41 -31.60
N ALA A 64 -7.92 64.99 -30.40
CA ALA A 64 -7.02 64.64 -29.31
C ALA A 64 -7.28 63.23 -28.76
N VAL A 65 -8.53 62.76 -28.76
CA VAL A 65 -8.88 61.37 -28.40
C VAL A 65 -8.25 60.37 -29.38
N LEU A 66 -8.38 60.60 -30.70
CA LEU A 66 -7.76 59.73 -31.71
C LEU A 66 -6.23 59.69 -31.57
N LEU A 67 -5.61 60.84 -31.31
CA LEU A 67 -4.18 60.90 -31.03
C LEU A 67 -3.84 60.13 -29.75
N ALA A 68 -4.59 60.27 -28.66
CA ALA A 68 -4.36 59.51 -27.43
C ALA A 68 -4.41 57.99 -27.66
N VAL A 69 -5.38 57.50 -28.44
CA VAL A 69 -5.47 56.08 -28.84
C VAL A 69 -4.20 55.62 -29.55
N LEU A 70 -3.73 56.38 -30.55
CA LEU A 70 -2.51 56.05 -31.29
C LEU A 70 -1.27 56.02 -30.38
N HIS A 71 -1.13 57.00 -29.47
CA HIS A 71 0.04 57.10 -28.59
C HIS A 71 0.07 56.01 -27.53
N VAL A 72 -1.07 55.73 -26.89
CA VAL A 72 -1.21 54.64 -25.92
C VAL A 72 -0.89 53.31 -26.59
N SER A 73 -1.47 53.06 -27.77
CA SER A 73 -1.19 51.84 -28.56
C SER A 73 0.29 51.72 -28.94
N ALA A 74 0.93 52.83 -29.35
CA ALA A 74 2.35 52.85 -29.69
C ALA A 74 3.25 52.60 -28.47
N LEU A 75 2.95 53.19 -27.32
CA LEU A 75 3.67 52.94 -26.06
C LEU A 75 3.51 51.47 -25.63
N GLY A 76 2.29 50.93 -25.69
CA GLY A 76 2.03 49.51 -25.45
C GLY A 76 2.85 48.60 -26.37
N MET A 77 2.91 48.93 -27.66
CA MET A 77 3.75 48.21 -28.63
C MET A 77 5.24 48.31 -28.30
N CYS A 78 5.73 49.47 -27.88
CA CYS A 78 7.12 49.65 -27.45
C CYS A 78 7.47 48.76 -26.24
N VAL A 79 6.57 48.65 -25.24
CA VAL A 79 6.75 47.72 -24.12
C VAL A 79 6.85 46.28 -24.62
N LEU A 80 5.93 45.84 -25.49
CA LEU A 80 5.96 44.49 -26.06
C LEU A 80 7.24 44.23 -26.87
N VAL A 81 7.67 45.16 -27.72
CA VAL A 81 8.92 45.08 -28.48
C VAL A 81 10.11 44.95 -27.53
N GLY A 82 10.18 45.76 -26.48
CA GLY A 82 11.24 45.67 -25.47
C GLY A 82 11.27 44.32 -24.76
N THR A 83 10.11 43.82 -24.33
CA THR A 83 9.98 42.51 -23.67
C THR A 83 10.39 41.36 -24.58
N PHE A 84 9.79 41.24 -25.78
CA PHE A 84 10.06 40.13 -26.69
C PHE A 84 11.48 40.16 -27.26
N THR A 85 12.02 41.34 -27.57
CA THR A 85 13.41 41.46 -28.03
C THR A 85 14.38 41.02 -26.94
N SER A 86 14.15 41.45 -25.69
CA SER A 86 14.95 41.03 -24.53
C SER A 86 14.88 39.50 -24.32
N ILE A 87 13.68 38.90 -24.44
CA ILE A 87 13.48 37.44 -24.36
C ILE A 87 14.26 36.72 -25.45
N LEU A 88 14.17 37.16 -26.71
CA LEU A 88 14.81 36.51 -27.85
C LEU A 88 16.34 36.58 -27.76
N ILE A 89 16.89 37.75 -27.39
CA ILE A 89 18.33 37.92 -27.18
C ILE A 89 18.82 37.00 -26.05
N TYR A 90 18.14 37.00 -24.91
CA TYR A 90 18.47 36.11 -23.79
C TYR A 90 18.43 34.63 -24.21
N ARG A 91 17.35 34.20 -24.87
CA ARG A 91 17.16 32.81 -25.31
C ARG A 91 18.19 32.35 -26.33
N GLY A 92 18.57 33.23 -27.25
CA GLY A 92 19.54 32.95 -28.32
C GLY A 92 20.98 32.82 -27.82
N PHE A 93 21.40 33.67 -26.87
CA PHE A 93 22.82 33.82 -26.52
C PHE A 93 23.15 33.51 -25.05
N PHE A 94 22.25 33.81 -24.11
CA PHE A 94 22.54 33.79 -22.66
C PHE A 94 21.79 32.70 -21.90
N HIS A 95 20.91 31.94 -22.56
CA HIS A 95 20.13 30.89 -21.91
C HIS A 95 21.05 29.75 -21.44
N ARG A 96 20.78 29.22 -20.25
CA ARG A 96 21.55 28.09 -19.65
C ARG A 96 21.63 26.82 -20.50
N LEU A 97 20.70 26.66 -21.45
CA LEU A 97 20.68 25.54 -22.41
C LEU A 97 21.45 25.85 -23.71
N SER A 98 22.19 26.95 -23.80
CA SER A 98 22.97 27.34 -24.99
C SER A 98 24.02 26.32 -25.39
N ARG A 99 24.53 25.53 -24.42
CA ARG A 99 25.51 24.47 -24.64
C ARG A 99 24.96 23.20 -25.30
N PHE A 100 23.65 22.98 -25.25
CA PHE A 100 23.05 21.77 -25.82
C PHE A 100 22.82 21.95 -27.33
N PRO A 101 23.18 20.95 -28.15
CA PRO A 101 23.01 21.03 -29.60
C PRO A 101 21.53 20.96 -29.98
N GLY A 102 21.23 21.42 -31.19
CA GLY A 102 19.87 21.42 -31.74
C GLY A 102 19.64 22.56 -32.73
N PRO A 103 18.48 22.56 -33.42
CA PRO A 103 18.13 23.58 -34.40
C PRO A 103 18.17 25.00 -33.82
N PHE A 104 18.67 25.97 -34.59
CA PHE A 104 18.79 27.35 -34.11
C PHE A 104 17.43 27.94 -33.67
N TRP A 105 16.38 27.69 -34.43
CA TRP A 105 15.02 28.17 -34.14
C TRP A 105 14.43 27.57 -32.86
N ALA A 106 14.82 26.35 -32.48
CA ALA A 106 14.43 25.71 -31.22
C ALA A 106 14.95 26.50 -30.00
N ARG A 107 16.05 27.25 -30.15
CA ARG A 107 16.59 28.10 -29.07
C ARG A 107 15.65 29.25 -28.73
N LEU A 108 14.95 29.79 -29.73
CA LEU A 108 14.21 31.06 -29.63
C LEU A 108 12.76 30.85 -29.18
N SER A 109 12.08 29.82 -29.70
CA SER A 109 10.64 29.65 -29.48
C SER A 109 10.17 28.20 -29.59
N THR A 110 9.14 27.86 -28.80
CA THR A 110 8.40 26.58 -28.92
C THR A 110 7.50 26.52 -30.15
N ILE A 111 7.41 27.62 -30.94
CA ILE A 111 6.81 27.60 -32.27
C ILE A 111 7.56 26.66 -33.21
N TYR A 112 8.88 26.48 -33.04
CA TYR A 112 9.66 25.55 -33.87
C TYR A 112 9.15 24.10 -33.77
N PRO A 113 9.15 23.43 -32.59
CA PRO A 113 8.64 22.06 -32.48
C PRO A 113 7.15 21.96 -32.81
N THR A 114 6.38 23.02 -32.59
CA THR A 114 4.97 23.12 -33.00
C THR A 114 4.82 23.11 -34.52
N SER A 115 5.65 23.86 -35.24
CA SER A 115 5.65 23.87 -36.70
C SER A 115 6.03 22.52 -37.30
N LEU A 116 6.96 21.79 -36.64
CA LEU A 116 7.28 20.42 -36.99
C LEU A 116 6.06 19.51 -36.79
N SER A 117 5.41 19.56 -35.63
CA SER A 117 4.19 18.78 -35.34
C SER A 117 3.07 19.02 -36.38
N VAL A 118 2.86 20.27 -36.79
CA VAL A 118 1.87 20.62 -37.83
C VAL A 118 2.29 20.10 -39.20
N ARG A 119 3.55 20.33 -39.61
CA ARG A 119 4.06 19.92 -40.92
C ARG A 119 4.12 18.41 -41.09
N SER A 120 4.49 17.68 -40.03
CA SER A 120 4.55 16.22 -40.01
C SER A 120 3.19 15.57 -39.74
N LYS A 121 2.09 16.35 -39.67
CA LYS A 121 0.74 15.84 -39.40
C LYS A 121 0.72 14.95 -38.15
N LEU A 122 1.26 15.47 -37.04
CA LEU A 122 1.41 14.80 -35.73
C LEU A 122 2.48 13.70 -35.64
N HIS A 123 3.31 13.50 -36.67
CA HIS A 123 4.45 12.56 -36.64
C HIS A 123 5.72 13.19 -36.08
N LEU A 124 5.61 14.00 -35.02
CA LEU A 124 6.77 14.70 -34.42
C LEU A 124 7.84 13.73 -33.92
N TYR A 125 7.47 12.50 -33.58
CA TYR A 125 8.42 11.48 -33.11
C TYR A 125 9.47 11.10 -34.18
N GLU A 126 9.11 11.10 -35.47
CA GLU A 126 10.03 10.84 -36.58
C GLU A 126 11.03 12.00 -36.73
N GLU A 127 10.53 13.23 -36.65
CA GLU A 127 11.36 14.45 -36.66
C GLU A 127 12.34 14.47 -35.48
N VAL A 128 11.89 14.08 -34.28
CA VAL A 128 12.75 13.99 -33.10
C VAL A 128 13.81 12.88 -33.26
N GLN A 129 13.45 11.74 -33.86
CA GLN A 129 14.41 10.68 -34.18
C GLN A 129 15.47 11.18 -35.17
N ALA A 130 15.06 11.90 -36.23
CA ALA A 130 15.98 12.49 -37.20
C ALA A 130 16.92 13.53 -36.55
N LEU A 131 16.41 14.33 -35.62
CA LEU A 131 17.22 15.28 -34.85
C LEU A 131 18.22 14.58 -33.94
N HIS A 132 17.87 13.47 -33.28
CA HIS A 132 18.81 12.67 -32.50
C HIS A 132 19.89 12.03 -33.38
N ARG A 133 19.54 11.54 -34.58
CA ARG A 133 20.53 11.06 -35.57
C ARG A 133 21.53 12.15 -35.98
N GLN A 134 21.10 13.41 -36.01
CA GLN A 134 21.95 14.55 -36.40
C GLN A 134 22.77 15.14 -35.24
N TYR A 135 22.16 15.29 -34.06
CA TYR A 135 22.72 16.08 -32.96
C TYR A 135 23.17 15.25 -31.75
N GLY A 136 22.91 13.94 -31.74
CA GLY A 136 23.29 13.01 -30.67
C GLY A 136 22.25 12.90 -29.56
N ASP A 137 22.69 12.48 -28.37
CA ASP A 137 21.79 12.04 -27.29
C ASP A 137 21.01 13.16 -26.62
N PHE A 138 21.54 14.38 -26.55
CA PHE A 138 20.90 15.52 -25.89
C PHE A 138 20.55 16.59 -26.92
N VAL A 139 19.27 16.73 -27.25
CA VAL A 139 18.81 17.65 -28.30
C VAL A 139 17.89 18.71 -27.72
N ARG A 140 18.22 19.98 -27.95
CA ARG A 140 17.37 21.11 -27.59
C ARG A 140 16.21 21.25 -28.59
N LEU A 141 14.99 20.97 -28.13
CA LEU A 141 13.76 21.10 -28.93
C LEU A 141 13.02 22.43 -28.70
N GLY A 142 13.28 23.10 -27.59
CA GLY A 142 12.66 24.37 -27.26
C GLY A 142 13.56 25.24 -26.37
N PRO A 143 13.13 26.49 -26.05
CA PRO A 143 13.92 27.39 -25.24
C PRO A 143 14.33 26.78 -23.89
N MET A 144 13.42 26.03 -23.26
CA MET A 144 13.59 25.34 -21.98
C MET A 144 13.42 23.82 -22.10
N GLU A 145 13.43 23.25 -23.30
CA GLU A 145 13.07 21.84 -23.54
C GLU A 145 14.24 21.05 -24.14
N LEU A 146 14.56 19.91 -23.53
CA LEU A 146 15.51 18.92 -24.03
C LEU A 146 14.82 17.58 -24.31
N SER A 147 15.17 16.96 -25.43
CA SER A 147 14.92 15.55 -25.71
C SER A 147 16.21 14.78 -25.44
N ILE A 148 16.12 13.67 -24.70
CA ILE A 148 17.27 12.92 -24.20
C ILE A 148 17.12 11.45 -24.58
N ALA A 149 17.92 10.99 -25.53
CA ALA A 149 17.93 9.60 -26.01
C ALA A 149 19.00 8.72 -25.34
N ASP A 150 19.79 9.27 -24.41
CA ASP A 150 20.73 8.49 -23.59
C ASP A 150 19.96 7.44 -22.77
N PRO A 151 20.28 6.14 -22.85
CA PRO A 151 19.62 5.08 -22.08
C PRO A 151 19.51 5.37 -20.58
N ARG A 152 20.55 5.99 -19.99
CA ARG A 152 20.61 6.34 -18.55
C ARG A 152 19.55 7.37 -18.15
N ALA A 153 19.00 8.11 -19.12
CA ALA A 153 17.93 9.06 -18.87
C ALA A 153 16.64 8.38 -18.41
N ILE A 154 16.38 7.12 -18.80
CA ILE A 154 15.20 6.38 -18.37
C ILE A 154 15.16 6.26 -16.84
N GLN A 155 16.24 5.78 -16.22
CA GLN A 155 16.33 5.69 -14.77
C GLN A 155 16.36 7.07 -14.11
N ALA A 156 17.11 8.02 -14.65
CA ALA A 156 17.22 9.35 -14.04
C ALA A 156 15.88 10.13 -14.03
N VAL A 157 15.08 10.00 -15.09
CA VAL A 157 13.90 10.83 -15.35
C VAL A 157 12.57 10.12 -15.03
N ASN A 158 12.53 8.79 -15.16
CA ASN A 158 11.28 7.99 -15.04
C ASN A 158 11.28 6.97 -13.89
N SER A 159 12.33 6.91 -13.05
CA SER A 159 12.34 6.08 -11.84
C SER A 159 11.35 6.57 -10.79
N ALA A 160 10.93 5.67 -9.89
CA ALA A 160 10.08 6.00 -8.74
C ALA A 160 10.73 7.05 -7.81
N GLN A 161 12.06 7.02 -7.69
CA GLN A 161 12.86 7.91 -6.84
C GLN A 161 13.33 9.18 -7.56
N THR A 162 12.89 9.42 -8.81
CA THR A 162 13.37 10.57 -9.58
C THR A 162 13.11 11.90 -8.85
N PRO A 163 14.10 12.81 -8.81
CA PRO A 163 13.88 14.16 -8.30
C PRO A 163 13.02 14.99 -9.26
N CYS A 164 12.82 14.54 -10.49
CA CYS A 164 11.97 15.22 -11.46
C CYS A 164 10.51 15.29 -11.00
N THR A 165 9.83 16.36 -11.40
CA THR A 165 8.38 16.52 -11.24
C THR A 165 7.69 16.53 -12.60
N LYS A 166 6.36 16.45 -12.62
CA LYS A 166 5.58 16.62 -13.86
C LYS A 166 5.67 18.08 -14.33
N GLY A 167 5.86 18.28 -15.64
CA GLY A 167 6.02 19.62 -16.23
C GLY A 167 4.70 20.40 -16.44
N PRO A 168 4.78 21.63 -16.98
CA PRO A 168 3.63 22.53 -17.15
C PRO A 168 2.51 22.02 -18.07
N TRP A 169 2.77 21.09 -18.98
CA TRP A 169 1.76 20.51 -19.88
C TRP A 169 0.59 19.88 -19.09
N TYR A 170 0.87 19.32 -17.91
CA TYR A 170 -0.14 18.72 -17.05
C TYR A 170 -1.13 19.73 -16.45
N ASN A 171 -0.81 21.03 -16.43
CA ASN A 171 -1.77 22.09 -16.10
C ASN A 171 -2.85 22.26 -17.19
N GLY A 172 -2.69 21.59 -18.33
CA GLY A 172 -3.60 21.61 -19.45
C GLY A 172 -5.02 21.14 -19.14
N MET A 173 -5.41 20.71 -17.93
CA MET A 173 -6.82 20.46 -17.62
C MET A 173 -7.42 21.39 -16.56
N ARG A 174 -6.63 22.32 -16.01
CA ARG A 174 -7.09 23.23 -14.96
C ARG A 174 -8.40 23.97 -15.35
N PRO A 175 -9.35 24.13 -14.41
CA PRO A 175 -9.23 23.82 -12.98
C PRO A 175 -9.36 22.32 -12.62
N ARG A 176 -9.69 21.43 -13.57
CA ARG A 176 -9.78 19.99 -13.30
C ARG A 176 -8.41 19.35 -13.13
N VAL A 177 -8.24 18.53 -12.10
CA VAL A 177 -6.97 17.81 -11.83
C VAL A 177 -7.26 16.32 -11.67
N ALA A 178 -7.06 15.55 -12.73
CA ALA A 178 -7.05 14.08 -12.67
C ALA A 178 -5.75 13.59 -11.99
N LEU A 179 -5.71 12.34 -11.55
CA LEU A 179 -4.51 11.73 -10.94
C LEU A 179 -3.27 11.90 -11.84
N GLN A 180 -3.39 11.56 -13.13
CA GLN A 180 -2.32 11.73 -14.14
C GLN A 180 -1.79 13.17 -14.20
N ASN A 181 -2.63 14.16 -13.88
CA ASN A 181 -2.32 15.59 -13.98
C ASN A 181 -1.83 16.22 -12.68
N SER A 182 -2.00 15.56 -11.54
CA SER A 182 -1.47 16.08 -10.29
C SER A 182 0.05 16.13 -10.36
N ARG A 183 0.59 17.33 -10.13
CA ARG A 183 2.03 17.64 -10.10
C ARG A 183 2.59 17.64 -8.67
N ASP A 184 1.70 17.60 -7.67
CA ASP A 184 2.05 17.48 -6.26
C ASP A 184 2.25 15.99 -5.93
N LYS A 185 3.46 15.63 -5.46
CA LYS A 185 3.81 14.25 -5.16
C LYS A 185 2.99 13.68 -3.99
N GLN A 186 2.65 14.49 -2.99
CA GLN A 186 1.88 14.06 -1.82
C GLN A 186 0.42 13.85 -2.19
N GLU A 187 -0.20 14.82 -2.88
CA GLU A 187 -1.58 14.69 -3.36
C GLU A 187 -1.71 13.49 -4.31
N HIS A 188 -0.76 13.33 -5.24
CA HIS A 188 -0.73 12.19 -6.15
C HIS A 188 -0.61 10.87 -5.39
N SER A 189 0.31 10.76 -4.42
CA SER A 189 0.49 9.54 -3.62
C SER A 189 -0.79 9.15 -2.86
N HIS A 190 -1.43 10.12 -2.20
CA HIS A 190 -2.68 9.91 -1.49
C HIS A 190 -3.80 9.42 -2.42
N ARG A 191 -4.05 10.14 -3.53
CA ARG A 191 -5.09 9.75 -4.50
C ARG A 191 -4.76 8.44 -5.22
N ARG A 192 -3.47 8.14 -5.43
CA ARG A 192 -3.02 6.91 -6.09
C ARG A 192 -3.40 5.67 -5.27
N LYS A 193 -3.33 5.71 -3.94
CA LYS A 193 -3.77 4.60 -3.07
C LYS A 193 -5.23 4.20 -3.32
N VAL A 194 -6.10 5.18 -3.60
CA VAL A 194 -7.51 4.91 -3.91
C VAL A 194 -7.65 4.28 -5.28
N TRP A 195 -6.92 4.81 -6.28
CA TRP A 195 -6.86 4.23 -7.62
C TRP A 195 -6.36 2.79 -7.62
N ASP A 196 -5.32 2.47 -6.84
CA ASP A 196 -4.73 1.12 -6.81
C ASP A 196 -5.73 0.04 -6.33
N ARG A 197 -6.73 0.40 -5.51
CA ARG A 197 -7.83 -0.51 -5.15
C ARG A 197 -8.64 -0.97 -6.37
N GLY A 198 -8.85 -0.06 -7.33
CA GLY A 198 -9.53 -0.36 -8.59
C GLY A 198 -8.73 -1.25 -9.54
N PHE A 199 -7.42 -1.42 -9.33
CA PHE A 199 -6.54 -2.22 -10.20
C PHE A 199 -5.85 -3.37 -9.47
N GLY A 200 -6.27 -3.68 -8.24
CA GLY A 200 -5.78 -4.85 -7.50
C GLY A 200 -6.25 -6.17 -8.11
N ALA A 201 -5.55 -7.27 -7.80
CA ALA A 201 -5.82 -8.59 -8.38
C ALA A 201 -7.28 -9.07 -8.20
N LYS A 202 -7.91 -8.74 -7.07
CA LYS A 202 -9.33 -9.01 -6.82
C LYS A 202 -10.23 -8.25 -7.81
N SER A 203 -10.05 -6.94 -7.91
CA SER A 203 -10.85 -6.07 -8.78
C SER A 203 -10.71 -6.47 -10.25
N LEU A 204 -9.50 -6.82 -10.70
CA LEU A 204 -9.26 -7.29 -12.07
C LEU A 204 -10.02 -8.60 -12.38
N ARG A 205 -10.04 -9.56 -11.44
CA ARG A 205 -10.86 -10.79 -11.58
C ARG A 205 -12.36 -10.49 -11.64
N ASP A 206 -12.83 -9.49 -10.89
CA ASP A 206 -14.23 -9.08 -10.94
C ASP A 206 -14.62 -8.40 -12.26
N TYR A 207 -13.65 -7.81 -12.97
CA TYR A 207 -13.85 -7.16 -14.26
C TYR A 207 -13.79 -8.13 -15.44
N GLU A 208 -13.08 -9.24 -15.29
CA GLU A 208 -12.86 -10.23 -16.35
C GLU A 208 -14.17 -10.67 -17.04
N PRO A 209 -15.27 -11.05 -16.34
CA PRO A 209 -16.52 -11.41 -17.01
C PRO A 209 -17.12 -10.27 -17.85
N ARG A 210 -16.93 -9.01 -17.43
CA ARG A 210 -17.39 -7.85 -18.21
C ARG A 210 -16.59 -7.73 -19.50
N VAL A 211 -15.26 -7.85 -19.43
CA VAL A 211 -14.37 -7.81 -20.59
C VAL A 211 -14.67 -8.95 -21.57
N VAL A 212 -14.89 -10.16 -21.06
CA VAL A 212 -15.29 -11.33 -21.88
C VAL A 212 -16.58 -11.05 -22.64
N SER A 213 -17.59 -10.45 -22.00
CA SER A 213 -18.86 -10.09 -22.65
C SER A 213 -18.65 -9.16 -23.86
N TYR A 214 -17.87 -8.09 -23.72
CA TYR A 214 -17.55 -7.18 -24.84
C TYR A 214 -16.68 -7.86 -25.90
N THR A 215 -15.80 -8.77 -25.49
CA THR A 215 -14.94 -9.53 -26.42
C THR A 215 -15.79 -10.46 -27.28
N THR A 216 -16.72 -11.19 -26.68
CA THR A 216 -17.73 -11.99 -27.41
C THR A 216 -18.57 -11.12 -28.34
N GLY A 217 -18.98 -9.92 -27.90
CA GLY A 217 -19.68 -8.95 -28.74
C GLY A 217 -18.88 -8.53 -29.97
N LEU A 218 -17.58 -8.25 -29.79
CA LEU A 218 -16.67 -7.93 -30.89
C LEU A 218 -16.50 -9.10 -31.86
N MET A 219 -16.29 -10.31 -31.34
CA MET A 219 -16.17 -11.53 -32.16
C MET A 219 -17.43 -11.79 -32.98
N ASN A 220 -18.61 -11.65 -32.39
CA ASN A 220 -19.89 -11.79 -33.09
C ASN A 220 -20.04 -10.74 -34.21
N ALA A 221 -19.61 -9.50 -33.97
CA ALA A 221 -19.66 -8.44 -34.97
C ALA A 221 -18.68 -8.67 -36.12
N ILE A 222 -17.51 -9.26 -35.85
CA ILE A 222 -16.54 -9.69 -36.86
C ILE A 222 -17.12 -10.84 -37.69
N GLU A 223 -17.67 -11.89 -37.06
CA GLU A 223 -18.27 -13.03 -37.77
C GLU A 223 -19.48 -12.60 -38.62
N ALA A 224 -20.30 -11.67 -38.14
CA ALA A 224 -21.42 -11.11 -38.91
C ALA A 224 -20.98 -10.36 -40.18
N GLN A 225 -19.73 -9.92 -40.25
CA GLN A 225 -19.12 -9.22 -41.38
C GLN A 225 -18.12 -10.10 -42.14
N LYS A 226 -18.24 -11.42 -42.00
CA LYS A 226 -17.44 -12.39 -42.75
C LYS A 226 -17.40 -12.04 -44.24
N ASP A 227 -16.20 -12.15 -44.82
CA ASP A 227 -15.89 -11.81 -46.21
C ASP A 227 -16.07 -10.33 -46.60
N THR A 228 -16.33 -9.43 -45.63
CA THR A 228 -16.38 -7.98 -45.85
C THR A 228 -15.17 -7.28 -45.20
N PRO A 229 -14.48 -6.37 -45.91
CA PRO A 229 -13.38 -5.60 -45.31
C PRO A 229 -13.84 -4.77 -44.10
N LEU A 230 -13.13 -4.92 -42.98
CA LEU A 230 -13.42 -4.26 -41.71
C LEU A 230 -12.38 -3.20 -41.38
N ASN A 231 -12.80 -2.02 -40.92
CA ASN A 231 -11.88 -1.05 -40.32
C ASN A 231 -11.61 -1.41 -38.85
N VAL A 232 -10.56 -2.21 -38.60
CA VAL A 232 -10.19 -2.67 -37.25
C VAL A 232 -9.88 -1.53 -36.28
N THR A 233 -9.39 -0.38 -36.76
CA THR A 233 -9.16 0.79 -35.91
C THR A 233 -10.46 1.29 -35.29
N ASP A 234 -11.54 1.32 -36.08
CA ASP A 234 -12.85 1.75 -35.57
C ASP A 234 -13.41 0.72 -34.58
N TRP A 235 -13.31 -0.57 -34.89
CA TRP A 235 -13.82 -1.64 -34.03
C TRP A 235 -13.06 -1.80 -32.71
N PHE A 236 -11.72 -1.68 -32.71
CA PHE A 236 -10.95 -1.69 -31.47
C PHE A 236 -11.19 -0.44 -30.63
N ASN A 237 -11.47 0.71 -31.24
CA ASN A 237 -11.95 1.87 -30.51
C ASN A 237 -13.34 1.61 -29.90
N PHE A 238 -14.28 1.01 -30.63
CA PHE A 238 -15.60 0.68 -30.08
C PHE A 238 -15.46 -0.24 -28.86
N TYR A 239 -14.67 -1.30 -29.02
CA TYR A 239 -14.39 -2.27 -27.97
C TYR A 239 -13.78 -1.62 -26.73
N SER A 240 -12.65 -0.92 -26.87
CA SER A 240 -11.92 -0.38 -25.72
C SER A 240 -12.75 0.68 -24.98
N PHE A 241 -13.47 1.54 -25.72
CA PHE A 241 -14.30 2.58 -25.10
C PHE A 241 -15.57 2.01 -24.45
N ASP A 242 -16.19 0.97 -25.00
CA ASP A 242 -17.32 0.32 -24.33
C ASP A 242 -16.88 -0.40 -23.04
N VAL A 243 -15.74 -1.11 -23.07
CA VAL A 243 -15.15 -1.76 -21.89
C VAL A 243 -14.83 -0.72 -20.81
N MET A 244 -14.10 0.34 -21.15
CA MET A 244 -13.74 1.36 -20.15
C MET A 244 -14.93 2.23 -19.76
N GLY A 245 -15.93 2.39 -20.64
CA GLY A 245 -17.20 3.03 -20.31
C GLY A 245 -17.93 2.27 -19.20
N ASP A 246 -17.99 0.94 -19.31
CA ASP A 246 -18.54 0.08 -18.27
C ASP A 246 -17.73 0.17 -16.96
N LEU A 247 -16.40 0.09 -17.04
CA LEU A 247 -15.55 0.16 -15.85
C LEU A 247 -15.50 1.56 -15.20
N ALA A 248 -15.86 2.63 -15.92
CA ALA A 248 -15.89 3.99 -15.39
C ALA A 248 -17.30 4.46 -14.98
N PHE A 249 -18.34 4.04 -15.70
CA PHE A 249 -19.69 4.57 -15.56
C PHE A 249 -20.74 3.48 -15.31
N GLY A 250 -20.34 2.22 -15.17
CA GLY A 250 -21.24 1.08 -15.01
C GLY A 250 -22.13 0.83 -16.23
N LYS A 251 -21.79 1.38 -17.40
CA LYS A 251 -22.57 1.25 -18.63
C LYS A 251 -21.74 1.36 -19.90
N SER A 252 -22.16 0.63 -20.93
CA SER A 252 -21.61 0.71 -22.29
C SER A 252 -22.05 1.99 -23.01
N PHE A 253 -21.35 2.35 -24.10
CA PHE A 253 -21.83 3.31 -25.09
C PHE A 253 -22.51 2.64 -26.28
N ASP A 254 -22.68 1.31 -26.21
CA ASP A 254 -23.28 0.45 -27.23
C ASP A 254 -22.62 0.57 -28.62
N MET A 255 -21.34 0.93 -28.69
CA MET A 255 -20.64 1.11 -29.96
C MET A 255 -20.33 -0.22 -30.64
N VAL A 256 -19.92 -1.25 -29.89
CA VAL A 256 -19.71 -2.61 -30.42
C VAL A 256 -21.03 -3.19 -30.92
N LYS A 257 -22.09 -3.02 -30.14
CA LYS A 257 -23.43 -3.54 -30.47
C LYS A 257 -24.01 -2.91 -31.74
N ASN A 258 -23.88 -1.59 -31.88
CA ASN A 258 -24.49 -0.85 -32.99
C ASN A 258 -23.56 -0.72 -34.21
N GLY A 259 -22.25 -0.93 -34.03
CA GLY A 259 -21.25 -0.70 -35.08
C GLY A 259 -21.11 0.78 -35.48
N VAL A 260 -21.51 1.71 -34.61
CA VAL A 260 -21.55 3.16 -34.91
C VAL A 260 -20.82 3.95 -33.83
N LYS A 261 -19.99 4.90 -34.26
CA LYS A 261 -19.28 5.86 -33.38
C LYS A 261 -20.26 6.69 -32.56
N HIS A 262 -20.10 6.67 -31.24
CA HIS A 262 -20.79 7.62 -30.38
C HIS A 262 -20.26 9.05 -30.62
N TYR A 263 -21.13 10.07 -30.55
CA TYR A 263 -20.79 11.45 -30.98
C TYR A 263 -19.61 12.07 -30.21
N PHE A 264 -19.39 11.70 -28.94
CA PHE A 264 -18.30 12.25 -28.14
C PHE A 264 -16.92 11.91 -28.71
N MET A 265 -16.79 10.83 -29.48
CA MET A 265 -15.54 10.41 -30.11
C MET A 265 -15.01 11.47 -31.09
N ASN A 266 -15.90 12.16 -31.80
CA ASN A 266 -15.52 13.24 -32.70
C ASN A 266 -15.01 14.48 -31.92
N SER A 267 -15.69 14.82 -30.83
CA SER A 267 -15.27 15.91 -29.94
C SER A 267 -13.94 15.59 -29.25
N LEU A 268 -13.76 14.35 -28.79
CA LEU A 268 -12.52 13.86 -28.18
C LEU A 268 -11.36 13.92 -29.17
N LYS A 269 -11.53 13.37 -30.38
CA LYS A 269 -10.52 13.41 -31.44
C LYS A 269 -10.11 14.83 -31.80
N THR A 270 -11.07 15.75 -31.91
CA THR A 270 -10.80 17.17 -32.19
C THR A 270 -9.97 17.82 -31.08
N ASN A 271 -10.35 17.59 -29.81
CA ASN A 271 -9.61 18.10 -28.65
C ASN A 271 -8.18 17.53 -28.58
N MET A 272 -8.02 16.22 -28.80
CA MET A 272 -6.71 15.55 -28.78
C MET A 272 -5.81 15.97 -29.93
N THR A 273 -6.36 16.19 -31.12
CA THR A 273 -5.62 16.70 -32.28
C THR A 273 -5.08 18.10 -32.00
N MET A 274 -5.90 18.98 -31.43
CA MET A 274 -5.46 20.32 -31.01
C MET A 274 -4.40 20.26 -29.91
N ALA A 275 -4.56 19.39 -28.91
CA ALA A 275 -3.57 19.18 -27.86
C ALA A 275 -2.24 18.65 -28.42
N GLY A 276 -2.27 17.77 -29.43
CA GLY A 276 -1.10 17.24 -30.12
C GLY A 276 -0.34 18.30 -30.92
N TYR A 277 -1.03 19.14 -31.70
CA TYR A 277 -0.39 20.21 -32.45
C TYR A 277 0.26 21.25 -31.53
N PHE A 278 -0.46 21.69 -30.50
CA PHE A 278 -0.02 22.78 -29.62
C PHE A 278 0.64 22.31 -28.32
N LYS A 279 1.10 21.04 -28.25
CA LYS A 279 1.71 20.43 -27.06
C LYS A 279 2.83 21.27 -26.44
N HIS A 280 3.66 21.90 -27.28
CA HIS A 280 4.82 22.70 -26.85
C HIS A 280 4.48 24.18 -26.59
N VAL A 281 3.25 24.63 -26.90
CA VAL A 281 2.79 26.02 -26.71
C VAL A 281 1.66 26.05 -25.68
N VAL A 282 1.97 25.59 -24.47
CA VAL A 282 0.96 25.33 -23.43
C VAL A 282 0.12 26.55 -23.03
N TRP A 283 0.66 27.78 -23.18
CA TRP A 283 -0.05 29.03 -22.90
C TRP A 283 -1.21 29.34 -23.87
N VAL A 284 -1.25 28.69 -25.03
CA VAL A 284 -2.34 28.86 -26.00
C VAL A 284 -3.62 28.14 -25.54
N ALA A 285 -3.50 27.03 -24.81
CA ALA A 285 -4.64 26.25 -24.33
C ALA A 285 -5.61 27.05 -23.43
N PRO A 286 -5.19 27.81 -22.40
CA PRO A 286 -6.11 28.62 -21.60
C PRO A 286 -6.77 29.73 -22.41
N ILE A 287 -6.09 30.32 -23.41
CA ILE A 287 -6.69 31.33 -24.29
C ILE A 287 -7.84 30.73 -25.12
N PHE A 288 -7.61 29.59 -25.76
CA PHE A 288 -8.67 28.89 -26.51
C PHE A 288 -9.88 28.57 -25.64
N ARG A 289 -9.67 28.21 -24.36
CA ARG A 289 -10.76 27.94 -23.41
C ARG A 289 -11.51 29.16 -22.97
N SER A 290 -10.89 30.34 -22.95
CA SER A 290 -11.56 31.58 -22.60
C SER A 290 -12.47 32.12 -23.73
N ILE A 291 -12.30 31.67 -24.98
CA ILE A 291 -13.04 32.18 -26.15
C ILE A 291 -14.25 31.26 -26.47
N PRO A 292 -15.51 31.74 -26.34
CA PRO A 292 -16.71 30.90 -26.48
C PRO A 292 -16.89 30.14 -27.80
N ILE A 293 -16.41 30.69 -28.92
CA ILE A 293 -16.53 30.03 -30.24
C ILE A 293 -15.53 28.89 -30.37
N LEU A 294 -14.32 29.07 -29.84
CA LEU A 294 -13.21 28.12 -29.98
C LEU A 294 -13.30 26.97 -28.97
N ASN A 295 -14.03 27.16 -27.86
CA ASN A 295 -14.21 26.14 -26.81
C ASN A 295 -15.48 25.29 -26.95
N PHE A 296 -16.23 25.40 -28.05
CA PHE A 296 -17.53 24.74 -28.21
C PHE A 296 -17.43 23.20 -28.05
N GLU A 297 -16.56 22.54 -28.81
CA GLU A 297 -16.37 21.08 -28.74
C GLU A 297 -15.82 20.63 -27.38
N HIS A 298 -14.97 21.45 -26.76
CA HIS A 298 -14.46 21.21 -25.41
C HIS A 298 -15.58 21.24 -24.37
N LYS A 299 -16.46 22.26 -24.42
CA LYS A 299 -17.62 22.38 -23.53
C LYS A 299 -18.62 21.25 -23.76
N ARG A 300 -18.87 20.89 -25.02
CA ARG A 300 -19.77 19.78 -25.39
C ARG A 300 -19.28 18.47 -24.81
N PHE A 301 -17.99 18.18 -24.94
CA PHE A 301 -17.38 16.97 -24.40
C PHE A 301 -17.42 16.92 -22.86
N TRP A 302 -17.06 18.01 -22.16
CA TRP A 302 -17.16 18.03 -20.70
C TRP A 302 -18.60 17.99 -20.19
N LYS A 303 -19.57 18.55 -20.92
CA LYS A 303 -20.99 18.39 -20.59
C LYS A 303 -21.39 16.91 -20.62
N PHE A 304 -20.90 16.16 -21.61
CA PHE A 304 -21.10 14.71 -21.67
C PHE A 304 -20.45 14.00 -20.47
N VAL A 305 -19.15 14.18 -20.21
CA VAL A 305 -18.47 13.55 -19.07
C VAL A 305 -19.18 13.84 -17.74
N ASN A 306 -19.53 15.12 -17.51
CA ASN A 306 -20.24 15.52 -16.30
C ASN A 306 -21.59 14.79 -16.18
N SER A 307 -22.37 14.69 -17.27
CA SER A 307 -23.64 13.95 -17.24
C SER A 307 -23.46 12.47 -16.91
N GLN A 308 -22.38 11.84 -17.38
CA GLN A 308 -22.11 10.43 -17.07
C GLN A 308 -21.74 10.25 -15.59
N VAL A 309 -20.95 11.18 -15.03
CA VAL A 309 -20.63 11.20 -13.60
C VAL A 309 -21.89 11.45 -12.76
N ASP A 310 -22.72 12.43 -13.12
CA ASP A 310 -23.95 12.76 -12.41
C ASP A 310 -24.95 11.60 -12.40
N GLU A 311 -25.04 10.84 -13.49
CA GLU A 311 -25.82 9.61 -13.57
C GLU A 311 -25.20 8.50 -12.72
N ARG A 312 -23.88 8.28 -12.84
CA ARG A 312 -23.16 7.24 -12.09
C ARG A 312 -23.18 7.47 -10.58
N MET A 313 -23.22 8.72 -10.12
CA MET A 313 -23.39 9.07 -8.70
C MET A 313 -24.77 8.67 -8.14
N LYS A 314 -25.78 8.52 -9.00
CA LYS A 314 -27.14 8.09 -8.61
C LYS A 314 -27.33 6.57 -8.71
N MET A 315 -26.37 5.87 -9.30
CA MET A 315 -26.44 4.43 -9.56
C MET A 315 -25.36 3.71 -8.77
N LYS A 316 -25.75 2.66 -8.03
CA LYS A 316 -24.79 1.77 -7.35
C LYS A 316 -24.74 0.45 -8.12
N PRO A 317 -23.59 0.08 -8.72
CA PRO A 317 -23.48 -1.18 -9.45
C PRO A 317 -23.44 -2.37 -8.47
N ASP A 318 -23.92 -3.54 -8.91
CA ASP A 318 -23.94 -4.77 -8.11
C ASP A 318 -22.54 -5.23 -7.69
N LYS A 319 -21.56 -5.08 -8.60
CA LYS A 319 -20.14 -5.26 -8.34
C LYS A 319 -19.41 -3.93 -8.49
N PRO A 320 -18.45 -3.60 -7.61
CA PRO A 320 -17.64 -2.40 -7.75
C PRO A 320 -16.97 -2.32 -9.12
N ASP A 321 -17.00 -1.14 -9.75
CA ASP A 321 -16.20 -0.80 -10.92
C ASP A 321 -15.02 0.09 -10.50
N VAL A 322 -14.15 0.53 -11.42
CA VAL A 322 -12.98 1.35 -11.06
C VAL A 322 -13.43 2.67 -10.43
N PHE A 323 -14.53 3.24 -10.91
CA PHE A 323 -15.06 4.51 -10.41
C PHE A 323 -15.73 4.39 -9.04
N SER A 324 -16.22 3.21 -8.65
CA SER A 324 -16.77 2.97 -7.30
C SER A 324 -15.82 3.41 -6.20
N TYR A 325 -14.54 3.08 -6.32
CA TYR A 325 -13.53 3.43 -5.31
C TYR A 325 -13.28 4.94 -5.23
N LEU A 326 -13.31 5.63 -6.37
CA LEU A 326 -13.11 7.08 -6.46
C LEU A 326 -14.33 7.85 -5.97
N LEU A 327 -15.52 7.33 -6.28
CA LEU A 327 -16.78 7.87 -5.81
C LEU A 327 -16.92 7.69 -4.30
N GLU A 328 -16.57 6.52 -3.76
CA GLU A 328 -16.57 6.25 -2.32
C GLU A 328 -15.65 7.25 -1.58
N GLU A 329 -14.44 7.50 -2.10
CA GLU A 329 -13.54 8.49 -1.52
C GLU A 329 -14.09 9.92 -1.61
N TYR A 330 -14.67 10.30 -2.75
CA TYR A 330 -15.32 11.60 -2.89
C TYR A 330 -16.52 11.75 -1.96
N GLU A 331 -17.26 10.67 -1.71
CA GLU A 331 -18.42 10.66 -0.83
C GLU A 331 -18.06 10.86 0.64
N LYS A 332 -16.88 10.37 1.05
CA LYS A 332 -16.29 10.56 2.39
C LYS A 332 -15.77 11.97 2.67
N GLN A 333 -15.57 12.79 1.65
CA GLN A 333 -15.10 14.16 1.86
C GLN A 333 -16.21 15.05 2.39
N ASP A 334 -15.96 15.72 3.52
CA ASP A 334 -16.85 16.73 4.10
C ASP A 334 -16.03 17.97 4.56
N PRO A 335 -16.28 19.18 4.03
CA PRO A 335 -17.25 19.52 2.99
C PRO A 335 -16.80 19.08 1.59
N LYS A 336 -17.76 18.62 0.78
CA LYS A 336 -17.56 18.41 -0.66
C LYS A 336 -17.31 19.76 -1.32
N THR A 337 -16.09 20.00 -1.76
CA THR A 337 -15.72 21.25 -2.43
C THR A 337 -16.03 21.19 -3.93
N ALA A 338 -16.24 22.35 -4.56
CA ALA A 338 -16.37 22.43 -6.02
C ALA A 338 -15.13 21.84 -6.73
N GLN A 339 -13.94 21.96 -6.11
CA GLN A 339 -12.71 21.44 -6.66
C GLN A 339 -12.63 19.91 -6.59
N SER A 340 -13.14 19.28 -5.52
CA SER A 340 -13.15 17.82 -5.43
C SER A 340 -14.11 17.19 -6.44
N LEU A 341 -15.25 17.82 -6.72
CA LEU A 341 -16.15 17.37 -7.80
C LEU A 341 -15.46 17.49 -9.17
N LEU A 342 -14.77 18.59 -9.43
CA LEU A 342 -13.99 18.78 -10.65
C LEU A 342 -12.88 17.72 -10.80
N ASN A 343 -12.24 17.32 -9.69
CA ASN A 343 -11.22 16.28 -9.68
C ASN A 343 -11.83 14.89 -9.94
N LEU A 344 -12.96 14.56 -9.32
CA LEU A 344 -13.70 13.32 -9.58
C LEU A 344 -14.11 13.21 -11.06
N GLN A 345 -14.65 14.29 -11.64
CA GLN A 345 -14.97 14.37 -13.07
C GLN A 345 -13.73 14.17 -13.96
N ALA A 346 -12.58 14.72 -13.53
CA ALA A 346 -11.31 14.55 -14.23
C ALA A 346 -10.79 13.12 -14.18
N ASP A 347 -10.99 12.43 -13.05
CA ASP A 347 -10.61 11.04 -12.87
C ASP A 347 -11.50 10.11 -13.70
N ALA A 348 -12.80 10.38 -13.81
CA ALA A 348 -13.69 9.65 -14.71
C ALA A 348 -13.24 9.78 -16.19
N TYR A 349 -12.86 10.99 -16.60
CA TYR A 349 -12.24 11.24 -17.90
C TYR A 349 -10.94 10.42 -18.08
N LEU A 350 -10.11 10.35 -17.03
CA LEU A 350 -8.85 9.63 -17.08
C LEU A 350 -9.06 8.13 -17.31
N ILE A 351 -10.00 7.49 -16.60
CA ILE A 351 -10.32 6.06 -16.78
C ILE A 351 -10.69 5.79 -18.25
N VAL A 352 -11.66 6.53 -18.78
CA VAL A 352 -12.19 6.28 -20.12
C VAL A 352 -11.17 6.61 -21.20
N VAL A 353 -10.54 7.78 -21.17
CA VAL A 353 -9.70 8.22 -22.29
C VAL A 353 -8.33 7.56 -22.25
N ALA A 354 -7.64 7.51 -21.11
CA ALA A 354 -6.30 6.95 -21.06
C ALA A 354 -6.30 5.42 -21.23
N GLY A 355 -7.30 4.72 -20.68
CA GLY A 355 -7.45 3.27 -20.81
C GLY A 355 -7.89 2.82 -22.21
N SER A 356 -8.75 3.59 -22.88
CA SER A 356 -9.31 3.17 -24.18
C SER A 356 -8.36 3.42 -25.34
N ASP A 357 -7.90 4.67 -25.51
CA ASP A 357 -7.18 5.10 -26.73
C ASP A 357 -5.83 4.37 -26.89
N THR A 358 -5.11 4.16 -25.78
CA THR A 358 -3.81 3.46 -25.78
C THR A 358 -3.95 1.97 -26.09
N THR A 359 -5.00 1.33 -25.54
CA THR A 359 -5.32 -0.08 -25.82
C THR A 359 -5.75 -0.28 -27.27
N ALA A 360 -6.65 0.57 -27.78
CA ALA A 360 -7.09 0.52 -29.18
C ALA A 360 -5.93 0.72 -30.16
N ALA A 361 -5.02 1.65 -29.87
CA ALA A 361 -3.82 1.87 -30.68
C ALA A 361 -2.92 0.62 -30.73
N THR A 362 -2.68 -0.01 -29.57
CA THR A 362 -1.86 -1.23 -29.45
C THR A 362 -2.49 -2.41 -30.18
N LEU A 363 -3.81 -2.63 -30.03
CA LEU A 363 -4.53 -3.68 -30.76
C LEU A 363 -4.49 -3.42 -32.27
N THR A 364 -4.69 -2.17 -32.70
CA THR A 364 -4.65 -1.79 -34.11
C THR A 364 -3.30 -2.11 -34.73
N THR A 365 -2.19 -1.76 -34.06
CA THR A 365 -0.84 -1.98 -34.60
C THR A 365 -0.41 -3.45 -34.54
N LEU A 366 -0.80 -4.20 -33.50
CA LEU A 366 -0.59 -5.65 -33.45
C LEU A 366 -1.29 -6.33 -34.64
N PHE A 367 -2.59 -6.06 -34.84
CA PHE A 367 -3.35 -6.68 -35.93
C PHE A 367 -2.91 -6.18 -37.31
N PHE A 368 -2.38 -4.96 -37.42
CA PHE A 368 -1.73 -4.50 -38.65
C PHE A 368 -0.55 -5.41 -39.02
N HIS A 369 0.35 -5.74 -38.08
CA HIS A 369 1.44 -6.68 -38.34
C HIS A 369 0.92 -8.08 -38.66
N LEU A 370 -0.04 -8.61 -37.88
CA LEU A 370 -0.62 -9.93 -38.15
C LEU A 370 -1.30 -10.02 -39.54
N ALA A 371 -1.91 -8.93 -40.01
CA ALA A 371 -2.58 -8.88 -41.30
C ALA A 371 -1.61 -8.66 -42.48
N THR A 372 -0.50 -7.96 -42.27
CA THR A 372 0.46 -7.62 -43.33
C THR A 372 1.62 -8.60 -43.42
N GLU A 373 1.87 -9.39 -42.37
CA GLU A 373 2.98 -10.34 -42.27
C GLU A 373 2.45 -11.73 -41.86
N PRO A 374 1.96 -12.55 -42.83
CA PRO A 374 1.23 -13.79 -42.53
C PRO A 374 2.01 -14.82 -41.71
N HIS A 375 3.34 -14.82 -41.80
CA HIS A 375 4.20 -15.71 -41.02
C HIS A 375 4.09 -15.45 -39.50
N LEU A 376 3.87 -14.20 -39.08
CA LEU A 376 3.65 -13.84 -37.68
C LEU A 376 2.31 -14.40 -37.16
N LEU A 377 1.27 -14.36 -37.98
CA LEU A 377 -0.04 -14.93 -37.63
C LEU A 377 0.04 -16.46 -37.46
N ILE A 378 0.71 -17.15 -38.39
CA ILE A 378 0.91 -18.61 -38.30
C ILE A 378 1.62 -18.94 -36.98
N LYS A 379 2.71 -18.24 -36.68
CA LYS A 379 3.49 -18.45 -35.46
C LYS A 379 2.70 -18.17 -34.18
N LEU A 380 1.90 -17.10 -34.16
CA LEU A 380 1.05 -16.80 -33.01
C LEU A 380 0.01 -17.92 -32.80
N ARG A 381 -0.65 -18.37 -33.87
CA ARG A 381 -1.64 -19.45 -33.83
C ARG A 381 -1.06 -20.78 -33.34
N GLU A 382 0.15 -21.15 -33.76
CA GLU A 382 0.83 -22.36 -33.26
C GLU A 382 0.94 -22.41 -31.73
N HIS A 383 1.03 -21.25 -31.07
CA HIS A 383 1.11 -21.16 -29.61
C HIS A 383 -0.21 -20.85 -28.92
N VAL A 384 -1.15 -20.22 -29.61
CA VAL A 384 -2.41 -19.74 -29.03
C VAL A 384 -3.53 -20.73 -29.28
N ASP A 385 -3.67 -21.31 -30.48
CA ASP A 385 -4.75 -22.24 -30.83
C ASP A 385 -4.86 -23.45 -29.87
N PRO A 386 -3.76 -24.07 -29.38
CA PRO A 386 -3.84 -25.15 -28.39
C PRO A 386 -4.50 -24.74 -27.06
N LEU A 387 -4.52 -23.44 -26.75
CA LEU A 387 -5.17 -22.91 -25.55
C LEU A 387 -6.70 -22.79 -25.70
N PHE A 388 -7.23 -23.02 -26.90
CA PHE A 388 -8.66 -22.94 -27.24
C PHE A 388 -9.25 -24.31 -27.63
N GLU A 389 -8.57 -25.42 -27.30
CA GLU A 389 -9.08 -26.78 -27.55
C GLU A 389 -10.27 -27.18 -26.65
N SER A 390 -10.53 -26.44 -25.56
CA SER A 390 -11.74 -26.54 -24.75
C SER A 390 -12.74 -25.41 -25.06
N ASP A 391 -14.05 -25.71 -24.97
CA ASP A 391 -15.13 -24.73 -25.22
C ASP A 391 -15.12 -23.52 -24.26
N GLU A 392 -14.39 -23.58 -23.14
CA GLU A 392 -14.18 -22.46 -22.22
C GLU A 392 -12.75 -21.90 -22.37
N VAL A 393 -12.65 -20.59 -22.59
CA VAL A 393 -11.38 -19.84 -22.66
C VAL A 393 -10.90 -19.55 -21.24
N ASP A 394 -9.83 -20.21 -20.79
CA ASP A 394 -9.19 -19.93 -19.51
C ASP A 394 -8.30 -18.67 -19.61
N ALA A 395 -8.77 -17.54 -19.08
CA ALA A 395 -7.96 -16.32 -18.99
C ALA A 395 -6.68 -16.50 -18.16
N GLY A 396 -6.70 -17.44 -17.20
CA GLY A 396 -5.53 -17.85 -16.42
C GLY A 396 -4.47 -18.58 -17.25
N ALA A 397 -4.86 -19.24 -18.34
CA ALA A 397 -3.94 -19.85 -19.30
C ALA A 397 -3.38 -18.81 -20.29
N LEU A 398 -4.25 -17.93 -20.80
CA LEU A 398 -3.84 -16.83 -21.70
C LEU A 398 -2.83 -15.89 -21.04
N SER A 399 -3.06 -15.51 -19.78
CA SER A 399 -2.16 -14.65 -19.00
C SER A 399 -0.78 -15.26 -18.68
N LYS A 400 -0.60 -16.56 -18.91
CA LYS A 400 0.70 -17.26 -18.74
C LYS A 400 1.42 -17.49 -20.07
N SER A 401 0.82 -17.10 -21.19
CA SER A 401 1.40 -17.33 -22.51
C SER A 401 2.52 -16.34 -22.79
N LYS A 402 3.77 -16.78 -22.55
CA LYS A 402 4.98 -16.01 -22.87
C LYS A 402 5.06 -15.58 -24.35
N HIS A 403 4.48 -16.36 -25.25
CA HIS A 403 4.46 -16.03 -26.68
C HIS A 403 3.47 -14.91 -26.97
N LEU A 404 2.27 -14.94 -26.39
CA LEU A 404 1.32 -13.84 -26.53
C LEU A 404 1.90 -12.53 -25.96
N ASP A 405 2.50 -12.61 -24.76
CA ASP A 405 3.18 -11.47 -24.14
C ASP A 405 4.32 -10.93 -25.02
N ALA A 406 5.07 -11.80 -25.69
CA ALA A 406 6.14 -11.40 -26.60
C ALA A 406 5.64 -10.56 -27.78
N PHE A 407 4.50 -10.94 -28.37
CA PHE A 407 3.87 -10.16 -29.45
C PHE A 407 3.36 -8.82 -28.95
N ILE A 408 2.76 -8.79 -27.75
CA ILE A 408 2.28 -7.54 -27.13
C ILE A 408 3.46 -6.62 -26.81
N ASN A 409 4.52 -7.13 -26.17
CA ASN A 409 5.71 -6.37 -25.83
C ASN A 409 6.43 -5.85 -27.07
N GLU A 410 6.54 -6.65 -28.12
CA GLU A 410 7.14 -6.21 -29.37
C GLU A 410 6.31 -5.14 -30.08
N THR A 411 4.98 -5.25 -30.01
CA THR A 411 4.06 -4.19 -30.47
C THR A 411 4.28 -2.90 -29.68
N LEU A 412 4.37 -2.96 -28.36
CA LEU A 412 4.61 -1.78 -27.50
C LEU A 412 6.00 -1.18 -27.69
N ARG A 413 7.01 -1.99 -28.04
CA ARG A 413 8.37 -1.54 -28.37
C ARG A 413 8.39 -0.80 -29.70
N LEU A 414 7.80 -1.39 -30.74
CA LEU A 414 7.83 -0.82 -32.08
C LEU A 414 6.81 0.32 -32.24
N HIS A 415 5.65 0.23 -31.60
CA HIS A 415 4.57 1.20 -31.69
C HIS A 415 4.11 1.67 -30.31
N PRO A 416 4.98 2.33 -29.52
CA PRO A 416 4.60 2.83 -28.21
C PRO A 416 3.44 3.85 -28.36
N PRO A 417 2.31 3.68 -27.67
CA PRO A 417 1.18 4.61 -27.78
C PRO A 417 1.51 6.06 -27.39
N VAL A 418 2.57 6.25 -26.58
CA VAL A 418 3.09 7.57 -26.20
C VAL A 418 4.55 7.71 -26.71
N PRO A 419 4.75 7.92 -28.03
CA PRO A 419 6.06 7.80 -28.66
C PRO A 419 7.06 8.88 -28.23
N SER A 420 6.59 10.03 -27.78
CA SER A 420 7.42 11.12 -27.26
C SER A 420 7.95 10.90 -25.84
N GLY A 421 7.45 9.89 -25.13
CA GLY A 421 7.51 9.84 -23.67
C GLY A 421 6.71 10.96 -22.99
N VAL A 422 6.84 11.03 -21.68
CA VAL A 422 6.12 11.96 -20.80
C VAL A 422 6.95 13.19 -20.45
N GLN A 423 6.30 14.34 -20.24
CA GLN A 423 6.99 15.57 -19.87
C GLN A 423 7.43 15.53 -18.40
N ARG A 424 8.71 15.81 -18.16
CA ARG A 424 9.27 15.96 -16.81
C ARG A 424 9.97 17.32 -16.66
N LEU A 425 10.10 17.78 -15.42
CA LEU A 425 10.77 19.01 -15.04
C LEU A 425 11.88 18.67 -14.05
N THR A 426 13.11 19.06 -14.37
CA THR A 426 14.27 18.85 -13.48
C THR A 426 14.14 19.68 -12.20
N PRO A 427 14.67 19.20 -11.06
CA PRO A 427 14.62 19.95 -9.80
C PRO A 427 15.37 21.29 -9.93
N PRO A 428 15.10 22.30 -9.08
CA PRO A 428 15.70 23.64 -9.21
C PRO A 428 17.23 23.68 -9.27
N GLU A 429 17.88 22.77 -8.55
CA GLU A 429 19.33 22.58 -8.49
C GLU A 429 19.92 21.90 -9.74
N GLY A 430 19.10 21.33 -10.61
CA GLY A 430 19.54 20.53 -11.75
C GLY A 430 19.88 19.10 -11.37
N MET A 431 20.36 18.32 -12.34
CA MET A 431 20.70 16.92 -12.10
C MET A 431 21.72 16.40 -13.12
N MET A 432 22.42 15.33 -12.76
CA MET A 432 23.27 14.58 -13.69
C MET A 432 22.45 13.53 -14.42
N ILE A 433 22.63 13.43 -15.73
CA ILE A 433 22.15 12.30 -16.54
C ILE A 433 23.36 11.74 -17.26
N GLY A 434 23.82 10.56 -16.82
CA GLY A 434 25.13 10.06 -17.18
C GLY A 434 26.22 11.06 -16.81
N ASP A 435 27.03 11.45 -17.79
CA ASP A 435 28.14 12.40 -17.61
C ASP A 435 27.73 13.85 -17.90
N THR A 436 26.45 14.10 -18.18
CA THR A 436 25.95 15.41 -18.60
C THR A 436 25.10 16.05 -17.50
N PHE A 437 25.54 17.21 -17.00
CA PHE A 437 24.71 18.02 -16.11
C PHE A 437 23.56 18.66 -16.90
N VAL A 438 22.32 18.49 -16.46
CA VAL A 438 21.15 19.19 -16.98
C VAL A 438 20.74 20.26 -15.96
N PRO A 439 20.73 21.56 -16.35
CA PRO A 439 20.35 22.63 -15.44
C PRO A 439 18.93 22.47 -14.88
N GLY A 440 18.69 22.97 -13.68
CA GLY A 440 17.40 22.85 -13.02
C GLY A 440 16.26 23.61 -13.69
N ASN A 441 15.01 23.29 -13.35
CA ASN A 441 13.81 23.86 -13.97
C ASN A 441 13.78 23.71 -15.51
N THR A 442 14.37 22.64 -16.03
CA THR A 442 14.42 22.32 -17.46
C THR A 442 13.38 21.26 -17.78
N ILE A 443 12.61 21.47 -18.84
CA ILE A 443 11.66 20.47 -19.33
C ILE A 443 12.45 19.41 -20.09
N VAL A 444 12.26 18.15 -19.74
CA VAL A 444 12.95 17.01 -20.36
C VAL A 444 11.95 15.98 -20.85
N TYR A 445 12.28 15.33 -21.96
CA TYR A 445 11.58 14.20 -22.54
C TYR A 445 12.57 13.07 -22.83
N VAL A 446 12.14 11.84 -22.57
CA VAL A 446 12.84 10.64 -23.05
C VAL A 446 11.99 10.04 -24.18
N PRO A 447 12.36 10.23 -25.45
CA PRO A 447 11.53 9.86 -26.60
C PRO A 447 11.51 8.35 -26.81
N LEU A 448 10.50 7.66 -26.27
CA LEU A 448 10.39 6.19 -26.31
C LEU A 448 10.52 5.62 -27.73
N TYR A 449 9.91 6.26 -28.74
CA TYR A 449 10.04 5.81 -30.14
C TYR A 449 11.49 5.76 -30.61
N THR A 450 12.30 6.76 -30.21
CA THR A 450 13.72 6.84 -30.57
C THR A 450 14.55 5.86 -29.74
N VAL A 451 14.33 5.80 -28.42
CA VAL A 451 15.07 4.93 -27.49
C VAL A 451 14.82 3.44 -27.78
N PHE A 452 13.58 3.07 -28.10
CA PHE A 452 13.21 1.70 -28.47
C PHE A 452 13.71 1.28 -29.84
N ARG A 453 14.17 2.25 -30.64
CA ARG A 453 14.78 2.04 -31.96
C ARG A 453 16.29 2.21 -31.99
N ASP A 454 16.91 2.31 -30.82
CA ASP A 454 18.35 2.48 -30.69
C ASP A 454 19.06 1.12 -30.68
N GLU A 455 20.02 0.92 -31.57
CA GLU A 455 20.81 -0.33 -31.65
C GLU A 455 21.73 -0.59 -30.44
N ARG A 456 21.94 0.43 -29.61
CA ARG A 456 22.58 0.29 -28.29
C ARG A 456 21.69 -0.49 -27.32
N ASN A 457 20.38 -0.47 -27.53
CA ASN A 457 19.37 -1.09 -26.66
C ASN A 457 18.74 -2.34 -27.31
N PHE A 458 18.45 -2.29 -28.61
CA PHE A 458 17.78 -3.38 -29.35
C PHE A 458 18.44 -3.60 -30.72
N LYS A 459 19.01 -4.79 -30.96
CA LYS A 459 19.50 -5.20 -32.28
C LYS A 459 18.34 -5.38 -33.26
N ARG A 460 18.57 -5.03 -34.53
CA ARG A 460 17.54 -5.01 -35.59
C ARG A 460 16.27 -4.30 -35.11
N PRO A 461 16.40 -3.05 -34.63
CA PRO A 461 15.34 -2.39 -33.85
C PRO A 461 14.08 -2.06 -34.67
N GLU A 462 14.19 -1.96 -35.99
CA GLU A 462 13.06 -1.60 -36.87
C GLU A 462 12.21 -2.81 -37.28
N GLU A 463 12.69 -4.03 -37.03
CA GLU A 463 11.98 -5.27 -37.36
C GLU A 463 11.04 -5.68 -36.22
N PHE A 464 9.87 -6.23 -36.56
CA PHE A 464 8.93 -6.81 -35.59
C PHE A 464 9.35 -8.24 -35.27
N LEU A 465 10.07 -8.43 -34.16
CA LEU A 465 10.66 -9.71 -33.77
C LEU A 465 10.24 -10.11 -32.35
N PRO A 466 9.07 -10.76 -32.16
CA PRO A 466 8.62 -11.24 -30.84
C PRO A 466 9.62 -12.17 -30.15
N GLU A 467 10.45 -12.87 -30.94
CA GLU A 467 11.48 -13.78 -30.47
C GLU A 467 12.47 -13.11 -29.52
N ARG A 468 12.66 -11.78 -29.62
CA ARG A 468 13.54 -11.03 -28.71
C ARG A 468 13.14 -11.13 -27.24
N TRP A 469 11.89 -11.46 -26.97
CA TRP A 469 11.33 -11.61 -25.62
C TRP A 469 11.26 -13.08 -25.19
N THR A 470 11.62 -14.00 -26.08
CA THR A 470 11.50 -15.45 -25.86
C THR A 470 12.78 -16.18 -26.26
N THR A 471 12.90 -16.56 -27.53
CA THR A 471 13.91 -17.50 -28.04
C THR A 471 15.24 -16.85 -28.40
N ASN A 472 15.25 -15.53 -28.65
CA ASN A 472 16.43 -14.76 -29.09
C ASN A 472 16.69 -13.53 -28.18
N PRO A 473 16.87 -13.71 -26.86
CA PRO A 473 17.02 -12.60 -25.91
C PRO A 473 18.24 -11.70 -26.19
N GLU A 474 19.26 -12.20 -26.88
CA GLU A 474 20.45 -11.45 -27.30
C GLU A 474 20.13 -10.28 -28.26
N LEU A 475 18.95 -10.29 -28.89
CA LEU A 475 18.48 -9.16 -29.68
C LEU A 475 18.17 -7.94 -28.79
N THR A 476 18.00 -8.12 -27.49
CA THR A 476 17.74 -7.07 -26.51
C THR A 476 19.01 -6.82 -25.68
N VAL A 477 19.75 -5.76 -26.02
CA VAL A 477 21.04 -5.40 -25.40
C VAL A 477 20.83 -4.78 -24.01
N ASP A 478 19.86 -3.88 -23.90
CA ASP A 478 19.48 -3.26 -22.63
C ASP A 478 17.97 -3.33 -22.47
N ALA A 479 17.49 -4.32 -21.71
CA ALA A 479 16.08 -4.47 -21.42
C ALA A 479 15.55 -3.39 -20.46
N SER A 480 16.42 -2.74 -19.67
CA SER A 480 16.02 -1.78 -18.64
C SER A 480 15.40 -0.50 -19.23
N VAL A 481 15.73 -0.20 -20.49
CA VAL A 481 15.11 0.93 -21.19
C VAL A 481 13.68 0.66 -21.63
N PHE A 482 13.22 -0.60 -21.68
CA PHE A 482 11.86 -0.95 -22.12
C PHE A 482 10.80 -0.56 -21.07
N VAL A 483 10.33 0.68 -21.15
CA VAL A 483 9.32 1.24 -20.23
C VAL A 483 8.10 1.77 -20.98
N PRO A 484 7.34 0.90 -21.70
CA PRO A 484 6.19 1.36 -22.49
C PRO A 484 5.13 2.10 -21.66
N PHE A 485 5.10 1.86 -20.34
CA PHE A 485 4.20 2.51 -19.39
C PHE A 485 4.84 3.66 -18.59
N SER A 486 6.00 4.18 -19.01
CA SER A 486 6.67 5.37 -18.46
C SER A 486 7.09 5.31 -16.99
N SER A 487 6.98 4.16 -16.34
CA SER A 487 7.65 3.85 -15.08
C SER A 487 8.76 2.86 -15.37
N VAL A 488 9.97 3.17 -14.91
CA VAL A 488 10.88 2.07 -14.57
C VAL A 488 10.18 1.39 -13.41
N MET A 489 9.77 0.12 -13.55
CA MET A 489 9.78 -0.76 -12.39
C MET A 489 11.23 -0.77 -11.96
N VAL A 490 11.61 0.22 -11.15
CA VAL A 490 12.86 0.16 -10.44
C VAL A 490 12.63 -1.05 -9.56
N ALA A 491 13.24 -2.16 -9.96
CA ALA A 491 13.80 -3.02 -8.95
C ALA A 491 14.65 -2.09 -8.09
N ALA A 492 14.05 -1.55 -7.03
CA ALA A 492 14.82 -1.01 -5.94
C ALA A 492 15.45 -2.27 -5.36
N GLN A 493 16.67 -2.55 -5.82
CA GLN A 493 17.50 -3.68 -5.48
C GLN A 493 18.78 -3.57 -6.29
N PHE A 494 19.90 -3.32 -5.62
CA PHE A 494 21.29 -3.42 -6.08
C PHE A 494 21.49 -3.49 -7.60
N GLU A 495 22.00 -2.43 -8.22
CA GLU A 495 22.29 -2.39 -9.65
C GLU A 495 23.23 -3.56 -10.04
N LEU A 496 22.66 -4.68 -10.53
CA LEU A 496 23.34 -5.90 -10.98
C LEU A 496 24.14 -5.68 -12.28
N SER A 497 24.76 -4.50 -12.41
CA SER A 497 25.58 -4.10 -13.54
C SER A 497 26.82 -4.98 -13.64
N PRO A 498 27.39 -5.16 -14.85
CA PRO A 498 28.68 -5.83 -15.03
C PRO A 498 29.79 -5.27 -14.14
N LYS A 499 29.76 -3.95 -13.86
CA LYS A 499 30.72 -3.30 -12.94
C LYS A 499 30.55 -3.77 -11.49
N TRP A 500 29.32 -3.81 -10.99
CA TRP A 500 29.06 -4.30 -9.64
C TRP A 500 29.40 -5.79 -9.54
N LEU A 501 28.98 -6.60 -10.52
CA LEU A 501 29.27 -8.02 -10.59
C LEU A 501 30.78 -8.30 -10.68
N SER A 502 31.53 -7.48 -11.41
CA SER A 502 32.98 -7.60 -11.48
C SER A 502 33.64 -7.44 -10.10
N LYS A 503 33.17 -6.45 -9.33
CA LYS A 503 33.63 -6.22 -7.96
C LYS A 503 33.18 -7.33 -7.02
N ALA A 504 31.94 -7.81 -7.15
CA ALA A 504 31.35 -8.83 -6.29
C ALA A 504 31.98 -10.22 -6.52
N LEU A 505 32.29 -10.56 -7.77
CA LEU A 505 32.83 -11.87 -8.16
C LEU A 505 34.36 -11.90 -8.21
N GLY A 506 35.03 -10.75 -8.33
CA GLY A 506 36.48 -10.67 -8.51
C GLY A 506 36.98 -11.03 -9.93
N PHE A 507 36.08 -11.03 -10.92
CA PHE A 507 36.37 -11.28 -12.34
C PHE A 507 36.03 -10.05 -13.18
N ASP A 508 36.62 -9.91 -14.37
CA ASP A 508 36.28 -8.82 -15.31
C ASP A 508 35.03 -9.19 -16.11
N VAL A 509 33.86 -8.95 -15.51
CA VAL A 509 32.55 -9.17 -16.12
C VAL A 509 32.23 -7.99 -17.03
N VAL A 510 32.12 -8.25 -18.33
CA VAL A 510 31.83 -7.25 -19.36
C VAL A 510 30.37 -7.26 -19.81
N GLY A 511 29.67 -8.37 -19.55
CA GLY A 511 28.24 -8.54 -19.83
C GLY A 511 27.55 -9.36 -18.74
N ALA A 512 26.30 -9.04 -18.46
CA ALA A 512 25.49 -9.74 -17.48
C ALA A 512 24.02 -9.74 -17.90
N ARG A 513 23.36 -10.89 -17.88
CA ARG A 513 21.96 -11.06 -18.30
C ARG A 513 21.14 -11.69 -17.18
N PRO A 514 20.42 -10.89 -16.37
CA PRO A 514 19.55 -11.41 -15.32
C PRO A 514 18.25 -11.99 -15.89
N VAL A 515 17.87 -13.17 -15.43
CA VAL A 515 16.64 -13.90 -15.76
C VAL A 515 15.97 -14.26 -14.45
N ARG A 516 14.76 -13.75 -14.22
CA ARG A 516 13.98 -14.06 -13.01
C ARG A 516 13.65 -15.57 -12.97
N ILE A 517 13.86 -16.19 -11.82
CA ILE A 517 13.55 -17.59 -11.53
C ILE A 517 12.69 -17.69 -10.26
N GLY A 518 11.75 -18.63 -10.20
CA GLY A 518 10.82 -18.78 -9.07
C GLY A 518 9.55 -17.91 -9.15
N THR A 519 8.67 -18.05 -8.15
CA THR A 519 7.34 -17.40 -8.12
C THR A 519 7.31 -16.04 -7.41
N GLY A 520 8.42 -15.62 -6.78
CA GLY A 520 8.60 -14.25 -6.30
C GLY A 520 7.73 -13.82 -5.11
N GLN A 521 7.27 -14.76 -4.27
CA GLN A 521 6.30 -14.46 -3.21
C GLN A 521 6.90 -13.59 -2.10
N ILE A 522 7.91 -14.08 -1.38
CA ILE A 522 8.54 -13.32 -0.28
C ILE A 522 9.78 -12.56 -0.76
N GLY A 523 10.44 -12.98 -1.85
CA GLY A 523 11.63 -12.30 -2.38
C GLY A 523 11.82 -12.60 -3.86
N GLU A 524 12.62 -11.78 -4.52
CA GLU A 524 12.99 -11.97 -5.93
C GLU A 524 14.21 -12.87 -6.06
N VAL A 525 14.23 -13.74 -7.07
CA VAL A 525 15.40 -14.55 -7.40
C VAL A 525 15.70 -14.42 -8.89
N TYR A 526 16.96 -14.17 -9.23
CA TYR A 526 17.44 -14.03 -10.60
C TYR A 526 18.61 -14.97 -10.85
N ARG A 527 18.59 -15.71 -11.95
CA ARG A 527 19.78 -16.32 -12.54
C ARG A 527 20.43 -15.29 -13.47
N ILE A 528 21.71 -15.00 -13.28
CA ILE A 528 22.47 -14.03 -14.06
C ILE A 528 23.49 -14.80 -14.89
N GLU A 529 23.36 -14.78 -16.20
CA GLU A 529 24.39 -15.28 -17.11
C GLU A 529 25.50 -14.24 -17.27
N LEU A 530 26.76 -14.67 -17.30
CA LEU A 530 27.93 -13.80 -17.23
C LEU A 530 28.80 -13.91 -18.49
N GLU A 531 29.29 -12.77 -18.97
CA GLU A 531 30.28 -12.67 -20.05
C GLU A 531 31.56 -12.00 -19.53
N TYR A 532 32.71 -12.56 -19.89
CA TYR A 532 34.02 -12.13 -19.40
C TYR A 532 34.88 -11.46 -20.50
N GLY A 533 35.68 -10.47 -20.10
CA GLY A 533 36.63 -9.80 -21.00
C GLY A 533 37.75 -10.72 -21.49
N ALA A 534 38.27 -10.47 -22.69
CA ALA A 534 39.26 -11.32 -23.38
C ALA A 534 40.61 -11.49 -22.66
N LYS A 535 40.87 -10.78 -21.54
CA LYS A 535 42.15 -10.76 -20.82
C LYS A 535 42.11 -11.45 -19.45
N THR A 536 40.99 -11.99 -19.00
CA THR A 536 40.83 -12.65 -17.69
C THR A 536 40.58 -14.15 -17.83
N ARG A 537 40.95 -14.90 -16.79
CA ARG A 537 40.59 -16.31 -16.65
C ARG A 537 39.07 -16.37 -16.43
N ALA A 538 38.35 -17.17 -17.22
CA ALA A 538 36.88 -17.27 -17.14
C ALA A 538 36.42 -17.70 -15.74
N GLY A 539 35.43 -16.99 -15.19
CA GLY A 539 34.72 -17.33 -13.95
C GLY A 539 33.50 -18.22 -14.21
N PRO A 540 32.53 -18.31 -13.26
CA PRO A 540 31.31 -19.09 -13.45
C PRO A 540 30.47 -18.60 -14.65
N ALA A 541 29.86 -19.53 -15.41
CA ALA A 541 29.00 -19.16 -16.55
C ALA A 541 27.73 -18.41 -16.13
N SER A 542 27.21 -18.70 -14.93
CA SER A 542 26.07 -18.03 -14.33
C SER A 542 26.15 -18.03 -12.80
N VAL A 543 25.41 -17.11 -12.20
CA VAL A 543 25.25 -16.97 -10.74
C VAL A 543 23.79 -16.70 -10.41
N VAL A 544 23.38 -16.93 -9.15
CA VAL A 544 22.03 -16.61 -8.67
C VAL A 544 22.08 -15.43 -7.72
N ALA A 545 21.18 -14.47 -7.89
CA ALA A 545 20.96 -13.34 -6.99
C ALA A 545 19.57 -13.44 -6.34
N LYS A 546 19.53 -13.49 -5.01
CA LYS A 546 18.28 -13.39 -4.23
C LYS A 546 18.18 -12.02 -3.58
N MET A 547 17.00 -11.43 -3.64
CA MET A 547 16.75 -10.04 -3.27
C MET A 547 15.35 -9.88 -2.63
N ALA A 548 15.06 -8.72 -2.04
CA ALA A 548 13.75 -8.43 -1.45
C ALA A 548 12.62 -8.49 -2.50
N SER A 549 11.34 -8.58 -2.09
CA SER A 549 10.24 -8.57 -3.07
C SER A 549 10.07 -7.19 -3.71
N LEU A 550 9.64 -7.15 -4.99
CA LEU A 550 9.18 -5.91 -5.63
C LEU A 550 7.76 -5.53 -5.22
N ASP A 551 7.00 -6.49 -4.70
CA ASP A 551 5.68 -6.25 -4.14
C ASP A 551 5.79 -5.60 -2.76
N ALA A 552 5.13 -4.46 -2.58
CA ALA A 552 5.30 -3.63 -1.38
C ALA A 552 4.77 -4.32 -0.10
N ASP A 553 3.70 -5.09 -0.21
CA ASP A 553 3.10 -5.79 0.93
C ASP A 553 3.97 -6.99 1.33
N CYS A 554 4.45 -7.76 0.35
CA CYS A 554 5.38 -8.85 0.57
C CYS A 554 6.70 -8.36 1.16
N LYS A 555 7.21 -7.22 0.68
CA LYS A 555 8.42 -6.57 1.20
C LYS A 555 8.22 -6.11 2.64
N ALA A 556 7.11 -5.44 2.94
CA ALA A 556 6.78 -5.00 4.30
C ALA A 556 6.65 -6.19 5.26
N PHE A 557 6.02 -7.28 4.81
CA PHE A 557 5.91 -8.52 5.58
C PHE A 557 7.28 -9.17 5.84
N GLY A 558 8.12 -9.32 4.80
CA GLY A 558 9.46 -9.88 4.93
C GLY A 558 10.36 -9.10 5.89
N LEU A 559 10.22 -7.77 5.90
CA LEU A 559 10.91 -6.86 6.84
C LEU A 559 10.39 -7.00 8.27
N SER A 560 9.09 -6.84 8.47
CA SER A 560 8.45 -6.88 9.80
C SER A 560 8.56 -8.25 10.47
N SER A 561 8.66 -9.33 9.70
CA SER A 561 8.83 -10.69 10.21
C SER A 561 10.31 -11.09 10.41
N GLY A 562 11.26 -10.24 10.01
CA GLY A 562 12.69 -10.50 10.11
C GLY A 562 13.23 -11.58 9.17
N LEU A 563 12.46 -12.03 8.18
CA LEU A 563 12.84 -13.13 7.26
C LEU A 563 14.07 -12.76 6.42
N TYR A 564 14.09 -11.53 5.89
CA TYR A 564 15.22 -11.04 5.09
C TYR A 564 16.50 -10.93 5.91
N GLU A 565 16.41 -10.40 7.13
CA GLU A 565 17.56 -10.30 8.03
C GLU A 565 18.12 -11.69 8.34
N ARG A 566 17.26 -12.66 8.65
CA ARG A 566 17.70 -14.03 8.99
C ARG A 566 18.48 -14.67 7.86
N GLU A 567 17.96 -14.62 6.64
CA GLU A 567 18.64 -15.26 5.51
C GLU A 567 19.98 -14.59 5.20
N VAL A 568 20.02 -13.25 5.20
CA VAL A 568 21.26 -12.48 5.03
C VAL A 568 22.30 -12.88 6.07
N ARG A 569 21.91 -12.92 7.34
CA ARG A 569 22.81 -13.23 8.45
C ARG A 569 23.25 -14.69 8.45
N PHE A 570 22.40 -15.61 8.02
CA PHE A 570 22.80 -17.00 7.81
C PHE A 570 23.98 -17.08 6.84
N TYR A 571 23.87 -16.47 5.66
CA TYR A 571 24.95 -16.52 4.66
C TYR A 571 26.19 -15.70 5.04
N GLN A 572 26.05 -14.68 5.88
CA GLN A 572 27.18 -13.87 6.36
C GLN A 572 27.92 -14.48 7.56
N GLU A 573 27.19 -15.07 8.50
CA GLU A 573 27.72 -15.44 9.82
C GLU A 573 27.82 -16.97 10.02
N VAL A 574 26.93 -17.75 9.40
CA VAL A 574 26.82 -19.21 9.65
C VAL A 574 27.38 -20.04 8.50
N ALA A 575 26.95 -19.78 7.27
CA ALA A 575 27.42 -20.52 6.09
C ALA A 575 28.96 -20.55 5.97
N PRO A 576 29.73 -19.48 6.27
CA PRO A 576 31.19 -19.51 6.19
C PRO A 576 31.85 -20.44 7.22
N LEU A 577 31.15 -20.82 8.30
CA LEU A 577 31.64 -21.76 9.30
C LEU A 577 31.56 -23.22 8.79
N MET A 578 30.86 -23.45 7.67
CA MET A 578 30.64 -24.77 7.10
C MET A 578 31.56 -24.95 5.89
N THR A 579 32.69 -25.64 6.09
CA THR A 579 33.69 -25.87 5.02
C THR A 579 33.30 -26.97 4.04
N THR A 580 32.35 -27.84 4.42
CA THR A 580 31.75 -28.86 3.55
C THR A 580 30.26 -28.91 3.86
N GLY A 581 29.39 -29.08 2.86
CA GLY A 581 27.95 -29.01 3.11
C GLY A 581 27.14 -28.86 1.82
N PRO A 582 25.83 -29.13 1.85
CA PRO A 582 24.94 -28.86 0.74
C PRO A 582 24.58 -27.36 0.63
N ILE A 583 25.52 -26.44 0.83
CA ILE A 583 25.28 -24.98 0.81
C ILE A 583 25.92 -24.40 -0.46
N PRO A 584 25.24 -23.50 -1.20
CA PRO A 584 25.82 -22.90 -2.40
C PRO A 584 27.03 -22.03 -2.05
N THR A 585 27.95 -21.87 -3.00
CA THR A 585 29.07 -20.94 -2.83
C THR A 585 28.54 -19.52 -2.86
N VAL A 586 28.74 -18.76 -1.79
CA VAL A 586 28.31 -17.35 -1.72
C VAL A 586 29.45 -16.44 -2.15
N TYR A 587 29.19 -15.59 -3.14
CA TYR A 587 30.16 -14.61 -3.64
C TYR A 587 30.05 -13.29 -2.89
N ARG A 588 28.82 -12.84 -2.61
CA ARG A 588 28.57 -11.54 -2.00
C ARG A 588 27.25 -11.52 -1.25
N VAL A 589 27.21 -10.84 -0.10
CA VAL A 589 25.97 -10.50 0.59
C VAL A 589 26.03 -9.03 0.98
N GLU A 590 25.06 -8.24 0.55
CA GLU A 590 24.91 -6.83 0.93
C GLU A 590 23.49 -6.59 1.43
N ARG A 591 23.35 -5.73 2.44
CA ARG A 591 22.08 -5.29 3.01
C ARG A 591 22.16 -3.80 3.30
N ASP A 592 21.09 -3.10 2.99
CA ASP A 592 20.89 -1.70 3.32
C ASP A 592 20.09 -1.61 4.62
N GLU A 593 20.67 -1.00 5.66
CA GLU A 593 20.07 -0.95 7.00
C GLU A 593 18.88 0.01 7.10
N GLU A 594 18.76 1.00 6.20
CA GLU A 594 17.70 2.02 6.23
C GLU A 594 16.42 1.54 5.53
N SER A 595 16.59 0.93 4.36
CA SER A 595 15.49 0.42 3.53
C SER A 595 15.16 -1.06 3.79
N GLY A 596 16.07 -1.78 4.44
CA GLY A 596 15.99 -3.22 4.65
C GLY A 596 16.13 -4.07 3.38
N GLU A 597 16.53 -3.46 2.25
CA GLU A 597 16.82 -4.17 1.02
C GLU A 597 18.11 -5.00 1.14
N PHE A 598 18.20 -6.10 0.40
CA PHE A 598 19.39 -6.95 0.39
C PHE A 598 19.63 -7.60 -0.98
N VAL A 599 20.86 -8.06 -1.19
CA VAL A 599 21.25 -8.98 -2.26
C VAL A 599 22.14 -10.08 -1.70
N ILE A 600 21.82 -11.32 -2.03
CA ILE A 600 22.67 -12.50 -1.80
C ILE A 600 23.04 -13.04 -3.18
N LEU A 601 24.32 -12.96 -3.54
CA LEU A 601 24.88 -13.48 -4.79
C LEU A 601 25.60 -14.80 -4.52
N MET A 602 25.15 -15.87 -5.18
CA MET A 602 25.62 -17.24 -4.94
C MET A 602 25.81 -18.04 -6.24
N SER A 603 26.45 -19.21 -6.16
CA SER A 603 26.69 -20.08 -7.31
C SER A 603 25.41 -20.66 -7.88
N ASP A 604 25.32 -20.70 -9.21
CA ASP A 604 24.23 -21.35 -9.92
C ASP A 604 24.54 -22.85 -10.06
N ASN A 605 24.00 -23.67 -9.17
CA ASN A 605 24.29 -25.10 -9.12
C ASN A 605 23.40 -25.94 -10.08
N ALA A 606 22.55 -25.30 -10.90
CA ALA A 606 21.74 -25.87 -11.99
C ALA A 606 20.99 -27.20 -11.72
N GLY A 607 20.77 -27.58 -10.46
CA GLY A 607 20.14 -28.85 -10.08
C GLY A 607 18.63 -28.90 -10.34
N ARG A 608 18.09 -30.11 -10.48
CA ARG A 608 16.63 -30.35 -10.58
C ARG A 608 15.98 -30.13 -9.22
N VAL A 609 14.93 -29.30 -9.18
CA VAL A 609 14.09 -29.11 -7.98
C VAL A 609 13.26 -30.38 -7.75
N GLY A 610 13.12 -30.82 -6.50
CA GLY A 610 12.18 -31.90 -6.17
C GLY A 610 10.72 -31.46 -6.29
N SER A 611 9.75 -32.39 -6.20
CA SER A 611 8.33 -32.07 -6.26
C SER A 611 7.60 -32.53 -5.00
N ASP A 612 7.15 -31.57 -4.18
CA ASP A 612 6.38 -31.85 -2.96
C ASP A 612 5.06 -32.59 -3.27
N ILE A 613 4.50 -32.41 -4.47
CA ILE A 613 3.23 -33.05 -4.89
C ILE A 613 3.44 -34.54 -5.15
N SER A 614 4.37 -34.90 -6.04
CA SER A 614 4.63 -36.32 -6.35
C SER A 614 5.36 -37.06 -5.22
N GLY A 615 6.07 -36.32 -4.36
CA GLY A 615 6.95 -36.88 -3.35
C GLY A 615 8.31 -37.32 -3.92
N ALA A 616 9.26 -37.55 -3.03
CA ALA A 616 10.63 -37.97 -3.37
C ALA A 616 10.69 -39.45 -3.79
N THR A 617 11.55 -39.75 -4.76
CA THR A 617 12.01 -41.12 -5.03
C THR A 617 12.91 -41.62 -3.90
N LEU A 618 13.15 -42.94 -3.83
CA LEU A 618 14.04 -43.52 -2.81
C LEU A 618 15.48 -42.99 -2.90
N GLU A 619 15.97 -42.74 -4.10
CA GLU A 619 17.31 -42.19 -4.34
C GLU A 619 17.41 -40.75 -3.84
N GLU A 620 16.44 -39.90 -4.19
CA GLU A 620 16.37 -38.51 -3.73
C GLU A 620 16.20 -38.42 -2.21
N ALA A 621 15.29 -39.22 -1.64
CA ALA A 621 15.03 -39.23 -0.20
C ALA A 621 16.25 -39.71 0.59
N SER A 622 16.93 -40.76 0.10
CA SER A 622 18.16 -41.26 0.73
C SER A 622 19.27 -40.22 0.71
N LEU A 623 19.45 -39.52 -0.43
CA LEU A 623 20.44 -38.47 -0.58
C LEU A 623 20.13 -37.26 0.32
N ALA A 624 18.88 -36.79 0.34
CA ALA A 624 18.45 -35.68 1.21
C ALA A 624 18.69 -36.00 2.70
N MET A 625 18.26 -37.18 3.16
CA MET A 625 18.43 -37.59 4.56
C MET A 625 19.91 -37.78 4.93
N SER A 626 20.74 -38.29 4.01
CA SER A 626 22.19 -38.43 4.21
C SER A 626 22.88 -37.06 4.34
N GLU A 627 22.63 -36.15 3.40
CA GLU A 627 23.22 -34.80 3.43
C GLU A 627 22.72 -33.96 4.60
N LEU A 628 21.46 -34.12 5.01
CA LEU A 628 20.92 -33.50 6.23
C LEU A 628 21.63 -34.01 7.49
N GLY A 629 21.87 -35.33 7.59
CA GLY A 629 22.61 -35.91 8.70
C GLY A 629 24.03 -35.35 8.77
N ARG A 630 24.72 -35.25 7.63
CA ARG A 630 26.05 -34.65 7.53
C ARG A 630 26.05 -33.17 7.93
N LEU A 631 25.09 -32.40 7.43
CA LEU A 631 24.90 -30.97 7.74
C LEU A 631 24.74 -30.75 9.25
N HIS A 632 23.81 -31.47 9.88
CA HIS A 632 23.60 -31.39 11.32
C HIS A 632 24.82 -31.84 12.11
N GLY A 633 25.52 -32.90 11.67
CA GLY A 633 26.67 -33.43 12.38
C GLY A 633 27.85 -32.45 12.49
N LEU A 634 28.07 -31.63 11.45
CA LEU A 634 29.15 -30.64 11.39
C LEU A 634 29.07 -29.55 12.47
N ILE A 635 27.86 -29.18 12.87
CA ILE A 635 27.60 -28.02 13.74
C ILE A 635 26.69 -28.37 14.93
N LEU A 636 26.55 -29.66 15.24
CA LEU A 636 25.81 -30.13 16.40
C LEU A 636 26.49 -29.65 17.69
N ASN A 637 25.73 -29.01 18.60
CA ASN A 637 26.22 -28.47 19.87
C ASN A 637 27.46 -27.55 19.75
N HIS A 638 27.68 -26.92 18.59
CA HIS A 638 28.86 -26.09 18.36
C HIS A 638 28.73 -24.71 19.05
N VAL A 639 29.38 -24.56 20.21
CA VAL A 639 29.26 -23.43 21.15
C VAL A 639 29.58 -22.05 20.54
N SER A 640 30.38 -21.95 19.47
CA SER A 640 30.69 -20.66 18.84
C SER A 640 29.52 -20.07 18.05
N VAL A 641 28.65 -20.90 17.48
CA VAL A 641 27.46 -20.46 16.74
C VAL A 641 26.36 -20.04 17.71
N GLU A 642 26.28 -20.73 18.85
CA GLU A 642 25.41 -20.46 20.00
C GLU A 642 25.50 -19.01 20.54
N LYS A 643 26.61 -18.29 20.29
CA LYS A 643 26.83 -16.91 20.72
C LYS A 643 26.07 -15.85 19.90
N HIS A 644 25.54 -16.21 18.74
CA HIS A 644 24.81 -15.28 17.88
C HIS A 644 23.35 -15.20 18.36
N GLY A 645 23.09 -14.26 19.28
CA GLY A 645 21.80 -14.13 19.99
C GLY A 645 20.55 -13.97 19.12
N TRP A 646 20.70 -13.66 17.82
CA TRP A 646 19.60 -13.54 16.86
C TRP A 646 18.98 -14.89 16.47
N MET A 647 19.75 -15.99 16.51
CA MET A 647 19.23 -17.33 16.24
C MET A 647 18.47 -17.94 17.41
N ARG A 648 18.63 -17.40 18.63
CA ARG A 648 17.95 -17.86 19.86
C ARG A 648 16.59 -17.23 20.09
N ARG A 649 16.27 -16.12 19.41
CA ARG A 649 15.02 -15.39 19.60
C ARG A 649 14.01 -15.82 18.54
N THR A 650 12.93 -16.45 19.02
CA THR A 650 11.68 -16.80 18.34
C THR A 650 11.80 -17.62 17.05
N ARG A 651 11.11 -18.76 17.00
CA ARG A 651 10.96 -19.54 15.76
C ARG A 651 10.32 -18.62 14.70
N PRO A 652 10.85 -18.51 13.48
CA PRO A 652 10.15 -17.82 12.41
C PRO A 652 8.82 -18.56 12.21
N TRP A 653 7.77 -17.83 11.83
CA TRP A 653 6.36 -18.28 11.74
C TRP A 653 5.55 -18.20 13.06
N ALA A 654 4.90 -17.03 13.17
CA ALA A 654 3.79 -16.61 14.02
C ALA A 654 4.04 -16.50 15.54
N PRO A 655 3.44 -15.48 16.21
CA PRO A 655 3.21 -15.56 17.64
C PRO A 655 2.47 -16.87 17.92
N THR A 656 2.97 -17.68 18.84
CA THR A 656 2.26 -18.86 19.38
C THR A 656 0.86 -18.50 19.88
N GLU A 657 0.67 -17.22 20.19
CA GLU A 657 -0.48 -16.56 20.82
C GLU A 657 -1.83 -16.67 20.07
N ASN A 658 -1.90 -17.20 18.84
CA ASN A 658 -3.16 -17.26 18.06
C ASN A 658 -3.47 -18.61 17.37
N MET A 659 -2.81 -19.72 17.73
CA MET A 659 -3.07 -21.02 17.08
C MET A 659 -4.52 -21.50 17.18
N VAL A 660 -5.22 -21.17 18.27
CA VAL A 660 -6.66 -21.46 18.45
C VAL A 660 -7.52 -20.77 17.38
N GLU A 661 -7.22 -19.50 17.08
CA GLU A 661 -7.93 -18.72 16.08
C GLU A 661 -7.60 -19.21 14.65
N TYR A 662 -6.33 -19.52 14.38
CA TYR A 662 -5.95 -20.11 13.09
C TYR A 662 -6.63 -21.45 12.85
N TRP A 663 -6.73 -22.28 13.88
CA TRP A 663 -7.48 -23.53 13.80
C TRP A 663 -8.98 -23.32 13.54
N LYS A 664 -9.59 -22.32 14.19
CA LYS A 664 -10.98 -21.94 13.93
C LYS A 664 -11.18 -21.56 12.46
N ARG A 665 -10.35 -20.65 11.93
CA ARG A 665 -10.38 -20.23 10.53
C ARG A 665 -10.11 -21.38 9.57
N PHE A 666 -9.19 -22.28 9.90
CA PHE A 666 -8.88 -23.46 9.11
C PHE A 666 -10.10 -24.40 9.00
N LYS A 667 -10.78 -24.66 10.12
CA LYS A 667 -12.02 -25.44 10.15
C LYS A 667 -13.14 -24.77 9.34
N GLU A 668 -13.32 -23.46 9.49
CA GLU A 668 -14.27 -22.69 8.68
C GLU A 668 -13.88 -22.70 7.19
N ARG A 669 -12.57 -22.75 6.88
CA ARG A 669 -12.06 -22.71 5.52
C ARG A 669 -12.29 -23.99 4.73
N TYR A 670 -11.99 -25.13 5.33
CA TYR A 670 -12.04 -26.42 4.66
C TYR A 670 -13.29 -27.23 5.02
N GLY A 671 -14.00 -26.89 6.09
CA GLY A 671 -15.28 -27.50 6.45
C GLY A 671 -15.19 -29.02 6.48
N ASP A 672 -16.05 -29.67 5.69
CA ASP A 672 -16.18 -31.13 5.61
C ASP A 672 -15.10 -31.80 4.74
N ARG A 673 -14.21 -31.03 4.10
CA ARG A 673 -13.04 -31.57 3.38
C ARG A 673 -11.99 -32.16 4.32
N ILE A 674 -12.01 -31.78 5.60
CA ILE A 674 -11.11 -32.35 6.62
C ILE A 674 -11.73 -33.66 7.14
N LYS A 675 -10.99 -34.76 7.03
CA LYS A 675 -11.46 -36.06 7.57
C LYS A 675 -11.73 -35.97 9.09
N PRO A 676 -12.80 -36.61 9.61
CA PRO A 676 -13.16 -36.54 11.03
C PRO A 676 -12.00 -36.87 11.99
N GLU A 677 -11.23 -37.91 11.67
CA GLU A 677 -10.06 -38.36 12.43
C GLU A 677 -8.93 -37.30 12.44
N HIS A 678 -8.71 -36.61 11.32
CA HIS A 678 -7.70 -35.55 11.23
C HIS A 678 -8.15 -34.28 11.96
N ARG A 679 -9.46 -33.99 11.95
CA ARG A 679 -10.05 -32.91 12.75
C ARG A 679 -9.87 -33.17 14.25
N GLU A 680 -10.01 -34.41 14.71
CA GLU A 680 -9.76 -34.78 16.11
C GLU A 680 -8.28 -34.61 16.48
N ILE A 681 -7.36 -35.08 15.63
CA ILE A 681 -5.91 -34.90 15.81
C ILE A 681 -5.56 -33.41 15.92
N GLY A 682 -6.06 -32.59 14.99
CA GLY A 682 -5.84 -31.15 14.98
C GLY A 682 -6.37 -30.49 16.25
N GLN A 683 -7.57 -30.86 16.71
CA GLN A 683 -8.14 -30.30 17.94
C GLN A 683 -7.29 -30.66 19.16
N LYS A 684 -6.89 -31.92 19.34
CA LYS A 684 -6.03 -32.35 20.46
C LYS A 684 -4.69 -31.62 20.48
N PHE A 685 -4.07 -31.44 19.31
CA PHE A 685 -2.83 -30.68 19.19
C PHE A 685 -3.01 -29.22 19.61
N ILE A 686 -4.07 -28.56 19.15
CA ILE A 686 -4.35 -27.16 19.45
C ILE A 686 -4.67 -26.96 20.94
N ASP A 687 -5.43 -27.86 21.56
CA ASP A 687 -5.74 -27.80 22.99
C ASP A 687 -4.47 -27.95 23.86
N SER A 688 -3.48 -28.73 23.39
CA SER A 688 -2.20 -28.94 24.07
C SER A 688 -1.08 -28.00 23.59
N PHE A 689 -1.34 -27.07 22.67
CA PHE A 689 -0.29 -26.38 21.91
C PHE A 689 0.76 -25.71 22.79
N GLU A 690 0.33 -24.99 23.83
CA GLU A 690 1.22 -24.30 24.78
C GLU A 690 2.04 -25.30 25.61
N ALA A 691 1.40 -26.34 26.13
CA ALA A 691 2.06 -27.38 26.92
C ALA A 691 3.06 -28.18 26.06
N TYR A 692 2.71 -28.46 24.81
CA TYR A 692 3.59 -29.06 23.81
C TYR A 692 4.80 -28.17 23.51
N HIS A 693 4.61 -26.85 23.34
CA HIS A 693 5.71 -25.93 23.10
C HIS A 693 6.66 -25.85 24.30
N ALA A 694 6.11 -25.73 25.51
CA ALA A 694 6.88 -25.75 26.75
C ALA A 694 7.66 -27.06 26.91
N ALA A 695 7.08 -28.20 26.54
CA ALA A 695 7.76 -29.49 26.57
C ALA A 695 8.91 -29.59 25.54
N LEU A 696 8.76 -28.97 24.36
CA LEU A 696 9.84 -28.86 23.39
C LEU A 696 10.99 -27.99 23.93
N ASP A 697 10.66 -26.86 24.55
CA ASP A 697 11.67 -25.92 25.06
C ASP A 697 12.40 -26.47 26.31
N ALA A 698 11.71 -27.27 27.12
CA ALA A 698 12.30 -28.00 28.25
C ALA A 698 13.07 -29.26 27.84
N SER A 699 12.99 -29.67 26.56
CA SER A 699 13.62 -30.89 26.08
C SER A 699 15.15 -30.76 26.07
N SER A 700 15.84 -31.79 26.56
CA SER A 700 17.30 -31.92 26.42
C SER A 700 17.71 -32.51 25.05
N ALA A 701 16.86 -32.35 24.02
CA ALA A 701 17.14 -32.86 22.68
C ALA A 701 18.42 -32.22 22.10
N PRO A 702 19.18 -32.93 21.26
CA PRO A 702 20.36 -32.37 20.62
C PRO A 702 20.01 -31.12 19.82
N THR A 703 20.74 -30.02 20.06
CA THR A 703 20.50 -28.74 19.39
C THR A 703 21.60 -28.41 18.39
N GLY A 704 21.22 -27.71 17.34
CA GLY A 704 22.11 -27.31 16.24
C GLY A 704 21.37 -26.38 15.29
N LEU A 705 21.97 -26.15 14.12
CA LEU A 705 21.30 -25.42 13.05
C LEU A 705 20.14 -26.26 12.51
N VAL A 706 18.97 -25.64 12.48
CA VAL A 706 17.75 -26.17 11.86
C VAL A 706 17.41 -25.29 10.66
N HIS A 707 17.15 -25.90 9.51
CA HIS A 707 16.69 -25.20 8.32
C HIS A 707 15.27 -24.65 8.52
N GLY A 708 14.38 -25.44 9.11
CA GLY A 708 13.04 -25.00 9.49
C GLY A 708 11.97 -25.10 8.39
N ASP A 709 12.37 -25.33 7.14
CA ASP A 709 11.48 -25.60 5.99
C ASP A 709 12.13 -26.61 5.03
N TYR A 710 12.57 -27.74 5.58
CA TYR A 710 13.32 -28.78 4.84
C TYR A 710 12.40 -29.67 4.00
N ARG A 711 11.99 -29.16 2.83
CA ARG A 711 11.08 -29.80 1.86
C ARG A 711 11.62 -29.76 0.44
N LEU A 712 11.02 -30.52 -0.49
CA LEU A 712 11.62 -30.78 -1.81
C LEU A 712 11.76 -29.53 -2.68
N ASP A 713 10.85 -28.55 -2.54
CA ASP A 713 10.93 -27.28 -3.25
C ASP A 713 12.21 -26.48 -2.90
N ASN A 714 12.79 -26.73 -1.71
CA ASN A 714 14.00 -26.06 -1.22
C ASN A 714 15.28 -26.90 -1.44
N ILE A 715 15.17 -28.02 -2.17
CA ILE A 715 16.28 -28.95 -2.44
C ILE A 715 16.54 -29.01 -3.95
N LEU A 716 17.78 -28.70 -4.35
CA LEU A 716 18.26 -28.81 -5.72
C LEU A 716 19.17 -30.04 -5.83
N PHE A 717 18.72 -31.07 -6.56
CA PHE A 717 19.49 -32.28 -6.82
C PHE A 717 20.46 -32.05 -7.98
N GLY A 718 21.76 -32.21 -7.74
CA GLY A 718 22.80 -31.87 -8.71
C GLY A 718 23.01 -32.94 -9.78
N ASP A 719 23.33 -32.49 -11.00
CA ASP A 719 23.83 -33.36 -12.07
C ASP A 719 25.35 -33.58 -11.94
N SER A 720 25.86 -34.64 -12.57
CA SER A 720 27.22 -35.16 -12.38
C SER A 720 28.32 -34.09 -12.51
N GLY A 721 29.03 -33.78 -11.41
CA GLY A 721 30.20 -32.89 -11.42
C GLY A 721 30.18 -31.71 -10.43
N GLY A 722 29.05 -31.47 -9.74
CA GLY A 722 28.90 -30.46 -8.68
C GLY A 722 28.63 -31.05 -7.28
N LEU A 723 28.03 -30.26 -6.38
CA LEU A 723 27.46 -30.80 -5.14
C LEU A 723 26.32 -31.78 -5.50
N PRO A 724 26.22 -32.94 -4.85
CA PRO A 724 25.14 -33.90 -5.12
C PRO A 724 23.76 -33.30 -4.79
N LEU A 725 23.72 -32.36 -3.85
CA LEU A 725 22.52 -31.67 -3.39
C LEU A 725 22.88 -30.26 -2.90
N THR A 726 22.03 -29.28 -3.20
CA THR A 726 22.13 -27.91 -2.68
C THR A 726 20.83 -27.51 -1.98
N LEU A 727 20.94 -26.97 -0.77
CA LEU A 727 19.87 -26.42 0.04
C LEU A 727 19.80 -24.91 -0.14
N VAL A 728 18.59 -24.41 -0.35
CA VAL A 728 18.29 -23.00 -0.55
C VAL A 728 17.15 -22.56 0.37
N ASP A 729 16.92 -21.25 0.44
CA ASP A 729 15.85 -20.64 1.23
C ASP A 729 16.00 -20.75 2.76
N TRP A 730 17.07 -20.17 3.28
CA TRP A 730 17.43 -20.21 4.70
C TRP A 730 16.71 -19.16 5.57
N GLN A 731 15.66 -18.52 5.04
CA GLN A 731 14.87 -17.49 5.75
C GLN A 731 14.18 -17.99 7.03
N THR A 732 14.00 -19.30 7.16
CA THR A 732 13.36 -19.96 8.30
C THR A 732 14.34 -20.55 9.31
N CYS A 733 15.65 -20.34 9.13
CA CYS A 733 16.64 -21.00 9.96
C CYS A 733 16.64 -20.51 11.40
N TYR A 734 16.96 -21.40 12.32
CA TYR A 734 17.14 -21.09 13.73
C TYR A 734 18.05 -22.13 14.42
N TRP A 735 18.48 -21.81 15.65
CA TRP A 735 19.21 -22.76 16.48
C TRP A 735 18.24 -23.52 17.39
N GLY A 736 18.13 -24.83 17.23
CA GLY A 736 17.14 -25.62 17.95
C GLY A 736 17.28 -27.13 17.75
N PRO A 737 16.23 -27.92 18.07
CA PRO A 737 16.28 -29.37 17.98
C PRO A 737 16.49 -29.87 16.54
N VAL A 738 17.63 -30.49 16.24
CA VAL A 738 18.00 -30.91 14.88
C VAL A 738 17.09 -31.99 14.30
N LEU A 739 16.35 -32.71 15.14
CA LEU A 739 15.39 -33.72 14.71
C LEU A 739 14.07 -33.13 14.16
N HIS A 740 13.95 -31.81 14.17
CA HIS A 740 12.89 -31.08 13.46
C HIS A 740 12.89 -31.38 11.96
N ASP A 741 14.00 -31.12 11.26
CA ASP A 741 14.06 -31.23 9.80
C ASP A 741 13.86 -32.66 9.26
N PRO A 742 14.43 -33.75 9.84
CA PRO A 742 14.11 -35.09 9.37
C PRO A 742 12.63 -35.47 9.62
N SER A 743 12.03 -34.95 10.70
CA SER A 743 10.58 -35.13 10.93
C SER A 743 9.74 -34.38 9.89
N TYR A 744 10.13 -33.14 9.59
CA TYR A 744 9.47 -32.30 8.61
C TYR A 744 9.55 -32.92 7.20
N PHE A 745 10.73 -33.41 6.81
CA PHE A 745 10.94 -34.14 5.55
C PHE A 745 10.04 -35.37 5.44
N LEU A 746 10.08 -36.27 6.43
CA LEU A 746 9.26 -37.48 6.42
C LEU A 746 7.75 -37.17 6.44
N GLY A 747 7.35 -36.06 7.05
CA GLY A 747 5.96 -35.64 7.13
C GLY A 747 5.40 -35.05 5.83
N LEU A 748 6.24 -34.44 4.99
CA LEU A 748 5.78 -33.62 3.86
C LEU A 748 6.36 -34.05 2.50
N ALA A 749 7.66 -34.37 2.45
CA ALA A 749 8.41 -34.64 1.21
C ALA A 749 8.16 -36.04 0.62
N VAL A 750 7.50 -36.93 1.36
CA VAL A 750 7.16 -38.29 0.93
C VAL A 750 5.70 -38.60 1.19
N THR A 751 5.10 -39.48 0.38
CA THR A 751 3.72 -39.96 0.58
C THR A 751 3.61 -40.87 1.82
N PRO A 752 2.45 -40.95 2.48
CA PRO A 752 2.26 -41.83 3.65
C PRO A 752 2.64 -43.30 3.39
N GLU A 753 2.27 -43.86 2.23
CA GLU A 753 2.57 -45.24 1.86
C GLU A 753 4.08 -45.48 1.76
N PHE A 754 4.78 -44.61 1.01
CA PHE A 754 6.23 -44.62 0.89
C PHE A 754 6.94 -44.49 2.26
N ARG A 755 6.45 -43.61 3.14
CA ARG A 755 7.02 -43.46 4.50
C ARG A 755 6.87 -44.73 5.32
N ARG A 756 5.72 -45.42 5.25
CA ARG A 756 5.50 -46.68 5.97
C ARG A 756 6.43 -47.79 5.48
N GLU A 757 6.77 -47.79 4.20
CA GLU A 757 7.67 -48.79 3.60
C GLU A 757 9.15 -48.49 3.87
N HIS A 758 9.59 -47.23 3.69
CA HIS A 758 11.01 -46.86 3.66
C HIS A 758 11.46 -45.94 4.80
N GLY A 759 10.55 -45.38 5.60
CA GLY A 759 10.84 -44.32 6.57
C GLY A 759 11.85 -44.71 7.64
N GLU A 760 11.80 -45.95 8.15
CA GLU A 760 12.81 -46.44 9.10
C GLU A 760 14.21 -46.52 8.48
N GLY A 761 14.29 -46.94 7.21
CA GLY A 761 15.54 -47.01 6.45
C GLY A 761 16.13 -45.62 6.21
N LEU A 762 15.30 -44.66 5.82
CA LEU A 762 15.69 -43.25 5.64
C LEU A 762 16.21 -42.61 6.94
N LEU A 763 15.53 -42.86 8.06
CA LEU A 763 15.99 -42.37 9.36
C LEU A 763 17.32 -43.00 9.78
N LYS A 764 17.56 -44.26 9.43
CA LYS A 764 18.84 -44.94 9.65
C LYS A 764 19.96 -44.30 8.83
N ILE A 765 19.70 -43.98 7.56
CA ILE A 765 20.65 -43.27 6.68
C ILE A 765 21.03 -41.91 7.28
N TYR A 766 20.04 -41.14 7.73
CA TYR A 766 20.28 -39.86 8.43
C TYR A 766 21.16 -40.05 9.68
N HIS A 767 20.83 -41.03 10.53
CA HIS A 767 21.58 -41.31 11.75
C HIS A 767 23.02 -41.75 11.47
N GLU A 768 23.25 -42.58 10.45
CA GLU A 768 24.59 -43.03 10.06
C GLU A 768 25.44 -41.83 9.58
N ALA A 769 24.88 -40.94 8.75
CA ALA A 769 25.57 -39.74 8.29
C ALA A 769 25.84 -38.73 9.41
N LEU A 770 24.87 -38.54 10.31
CA LEU A 770 25.00 -37.70 11.51
C LEU A 770 26.12 -38.22 12.42
N SER A 771 26.11 -39.52 12.70
CA SER A 771 27.09 -40.18 13.57
C SER A 771 28.50 -40.16 12.99
N ALA A 772 28.63 -40.26 11.66
CA ALA A 772 29.92 -40.17 10.98
C ALA A 772 30.53 -38.76 11.04
N SER A 773 29.68 -37.73 11.14
CA SER A 773 30.08 -36.32 11.01
C SER A 773 30.13 -35.57 12.34
N SER A 774 29.57 -36.13 13.42
CA SER A 774 29.48 -35.47 14.73
C SER A 774 30.35 -36.15 15.79
N PRO A 775 31.04 -35.39 16.65
CA PRO A 775 31.72 -35.95 17.83
C PRO A 775 30.75 -36.31 18.97
N TYR A 776 29.47 -35.94 18.88
CA TYR A 776 28.47 -36.22 19.90
C TYR A 776 27.63 -37.44 19.52
N PRO A 777 27.60 -38.49 20.36
CA PRO A 777 26.81 -39.68 20.06
C PRO A 777 25.31 -39.39 20.23
N ILE A 778 24.52 -39.61 19.18
CA ILE A 778 23.05 -39.67 19.23
C ILE A 778 22.65 -41.07 18.79
N SER A 779 21.89 -41.78 19.60
CA SER A 779 21.39 -43.11 19.26
C SER A 779 20.22 -43.05 18.27
N ILE A 780 20.03 -44.12 17.50
CA ILE A 780 18.86 -44.25 16.62
C ILE A 780 17.53 -44.18 17.40
N HIS A 781 17.52 -44.57 18.68
CA HIS A 781 16.33 -44.46 19.53
C HIS A 781 16.00 -43.00 19.85
N GLU A 782 17.01 -42.16 20.09
CA GLU A 782 16.85 -40.71 20.26
C GLU A 782 16.38 -40.05 18.96
N CYS A 783 16.89 -40.48 17.79
CA CYS A 783 16.39 -40.03 16.49
C CYS A 783 14.89 -40.35 16.32
N LYS A 784 14.47 -41.59 16.61
CA LYS A 784 13.05 -41.99 16.53
C LYS A 784 12.18 -41.17 17.50
N ALA A 785 12.64 -40.94 18.72
CA ALA A 785 11.92 -40.15 19.72
C ALA A 785 11.76 -38.69 19.31
N GLY A 786 12.82 -38.06 18.77
CA GLY A 786 12.73 -36.68 18.29
C GLY A 786 11.87 -36.54 17.05
N VAL A 787 11.95 -37.47 16.08
CA VAL A 787 11.06 -37.46 14.91
C VAL A 787 9.60 -37.55 15.33
N ARG A 788 9.29 -38.45 16.29
CA ARG A 788 7.96 -38.58 16.89
C ARG A 788 7.50 -37.26 17.52
N MET A 789 8.33 -36.64 18.36
CA MET A 789 7.99 -35.39 19.05
C MET A 789 7.73 -34.24 18.07
N HIS A 790 8.46 -34.17 16.94
CA HIS A 790 8.35 -33.10 15.94
C HIS A 790 7.33 -33.33 14.82
N SER A 791 6.63 -34.48 14.81
CA SER A 791 5.68 -34.84 13.75
C SER A 791 4.51 -33.85 13.56
N PHE A 792 4.17 -33.08 14.60
CA PHE A 792 3.13 -32.04 14.55
C PHE A 792 3.52 -30.79 13.75
N THR A 793 4.80 -30.63 13.39
CA THR A 793 5.29 -29.36 12.83
C THR A 793 4.71 -29.05 11.44
N GLY A 794 4.61 -30.05 10.57
CA GLY A 794 3.98 -29.87 9.25
C GLY A 794 2.49 -29.50 9.36
N MET A 795 1.79 -30.06 10.35
CA MET A 795 0.39 -29.73 10.64
C MET A 795 0.24 -28.28 11.10
N ARG A 796 1.10 -27.84 12.03
CA ARG A 796 1.16 -26.44 12.48
C ARG A 796 1.35 -25.51 11.29
N GLN A 797 2.32 -25.80 10.43
CA GLN A 797 2.63 -24.98 9.27
C GLN A 797 1.45 -24.89 8.29
N ALA A 798 0.77 -26.00 8.01
CA ALA A 798 -0.41 -26.01 7.15
C ALA A 798 -1.54 -25.13 7.71
N ILE A 799 -1.82 -25.23 9.02
CA ILE A 799 -2.85 -24.41 9.69
C ILE A 799 -2.49 -22.92 9.62
N THR A 800 -1.25 -22.56 9.95
CA THR A 800 -0.78 -21.18 9.97
C THR A 800 -0.75 -20.59 8.56
N ALA A 801 -0.14 -21.28 7.59
CA ALA A 801 -0.03 -20.80 6.22
C ALA A 801 -1.42 -20.56 5.59
N ALA A 802 -2.34 -21.52 5.71
CA ALA A 802 -3.71 -21.37 5.22
C ALA A 802 -4.52 -20.26 5.92
N SER A 803 -4.07 -19.77 7.08
CA SER A 803 -4.73 -18.66 7.78
C SER A 803 -4.18 -17.29 7.37
N LEU A 804 -2.99 -17.25 6.77
CA LEU A 804 -2.27 -16.01 6.43
C LEU A 804 -2.31 -15.67 4.94
N VAL A 805 -2.49 -16.66 4.06
CA VAL A 805 -2.45 -16.44 2.61
C VAL A 805 -3.83 -16.42 1.98
N GLU A 806 -3.97 -15.63 0.90
CA GLU A 806 -5.19 -15.56 0.10
C GLU A 806 -5.62 -16.95 -0.41
N ARG A 807 -6.93 -17.13 -0.56
CA ARG A 807 -7.50 -18.37 -1.11
C ARG A 807 -7.18 -18.50 -2.60
N THR A 808 -6.57 -19.63 -2.95
CA THR A 808 -6.44 -20.11 -4.33
C THR A 808 -6.73 -21.60 -4.34
N THR A 809 -7.30 -22.14 -5.41
CA THR A 809 -7.62 -23.59 -5.50
C THR A 809 -6.37 -24.45 -5.32
N ARG A 810 -5.28 -24.11 -6.01
CA ARG A 810 -3.98 -24.80 -5.87
C ARG A 810 -3.39 -24.68 -4.45
N GLY A 811 -3.49 -23.50 -3.83
CA GLY A 811 -3.02 -23.29 -2.47
C GLY A 811 -3.85 -24.09 -1.45
N ASP A 812 -5.17 -24.14 -1.62
CA ASP A 812 -6.06 -24.92 -0.77
C ASP A 812 -5.78 -26.43 -0.87
N ASP A 813 -5.55 -26.94 -2.08
CA ASP A 813 -5.20 -28.35 -2.25
C ASP A 813 -3.82 -28.68 -1.68
N LEU A 814 -2.85 -27.76 -1.80
CA LEU A 814 -1.54 -27.90 -1.19
C LEU A 814 -1.64 -27.95 0.34
N PHE A 815 -2.28 -26.97 0.98
CA PHE A 815 -2.36 -26.91 2.44
C PHE A 815 -3.18 -28.06 3.03
N LEU A 816 -4.25 -28.47 2.35
CA LEU A 816 -5.02 -29.65 2.77
C LEU A 816 -4.17 -30.92 2.67
N THR A 817 -3.43 -31.11 1.56
CA THR A 817 -2.50 -32.24 1.39
C THR A 817 -1.40 -32.24 2.46
N MET A 818 -0.81 -31.08 2.75
CA MET A 818 0.21 -30.93 3.80
C MET A 818 -0.36 -31.30 5.18
N PHE A 819 -1.57 -30.83 5.49
CA PHE A 819 -2.27 -31.14 6.74
C PHE A 819 -2.56 -32.63 6.85
N GLU A 820 -3.12 -33.26 5.81
CA GLU A 820 -3.43 -34.69 5.77
C GLU A 820 -2.17 -35.55 5.93
N ARG A 821 -1.12 -35.30 5.15
CA ARG A 821 0.16 -36.06 5.26
C ARG A 821 0.78 -35.93 6.64
N SER A 822 0.68 -34.76 7.26
CA SER A 822 1.17 -34.52 8.62
C SER A 822 0.34 -35.24 9.67
N CYS A 823 -1.00 -35.28 9.53
CA CYS A 823 -1.86 -36.08 10.39
C CYS A 823 -1.54 -37.57 10.29
N GLU A 824 -1.32 -38.10 9.08
CA GLU A 824 -0.86 -39.48 8.90
C GLU A 824 0.53 -39.72 9.53
N HIS A 825 1.43 -38.74 9.48
CA HIS A 825 2.74 -38.86 10.14
C HIS A 825 2.64 -38.92 11.68
N VAL A 826 1.71 -38.14 12.26
CA VAL A 826 1.38 -38.20 13.70
C VAL A 826 0.85 -39.59 14.07
N VAL A 827 0.02 -40.20 13.22
CA VAL A 827 -0.49 -41.57 13.41
C VAL A 827 0.64 -42.59 13.31
N ASP A 828 1.44 -42.54 12.25
CA ASP A 828 2.53 -43.49 11.97
C ASP A 828 3.58 -43.53 13.10
N THR A 829 3.87 -42.37 13.69
CA THR A 829 4.84 -42.23 14.78
C THR A 829 4.23 -42.39 16.17
N LYS A 830 2.90 -42.56 16.26
CA LYS A 830 2.14 -42.56 17.53
C LYS A 830 2.35 -41.30 18.36
N ALA A 831 2.49 -40.14 17.73
CA ALA A 831 2.90 -38.92 18.42
C ALA A 831 1.85 -38.37 19.40
N LEU A 832 0.57 -38.72 19.25
CA LEU A 832 -0.47 -38.36 20.23
C LEU A 832 -0.18 -38.89 21.64
N GLU A 833 0.49 -40.04 21.80
CA GLU A 833 0.77 -40.60 23.13
C GLU A 833 1.85 -39.81 23.91
N VAL A 834 2.61 -38.95 23.22
CA VAL A 834 3.64 -38.08 23.83
C VAL A 834 3.22 -36.61 23.88
N LEU A 835 2.00 -36.30 23.44
CA LEU A 835 1.43 -34.96 23.52
C LEU A 835 1.07 -34.65 25.00
N PRO A 836 1.58 -33.56 25.59
CA PRO A 836 1.25 -33.21 26.97
C PRO A 836 -0.25 -32.98 27.18
N PRO A 837 -0.78 -33.09 28.41
CA PRO A 837 -2.14 -32.66 28.68
C PRO A 837 -2.27 -31.13 28.49
N PRO A 838 -3.43 -30.63 28.02
CA PRO A 838 -3.72 -29.21 27.95
C PRO A 838 -3.48 -28.50 29.29
N VAL A 839 -2.74 -27.40 29.27
CA VAL A 839 -2.58 -26.49 30.42
C VAL A 839 -3.46 -25.26 30.18
N PRO A 840 -4.38 -24.91 31.09
CA PRO A 840 -5.14 -23.67 30.97
C PRO A 840 -4.18 -22.48 30.95
N VAL A 841 -4.23 -21.66 29.91
CA VAL A 841 -3.43 -20.43 29.86
C VAL A 841 -4.00 -19.45 30.89
N PRO A 842 -3.24 -19.05 31.92
CA PRO A 842 -3.72 -18.07 32.90
C PRO A 842 -4.02 -16.75 32.20
N HIS A 843 -5.00 -16.00 32.72
CA HIS A 843 -5.25 -14.63 32.25
C HIS A 843 -4.04 -13.75 32.58
N LEU A 844 -3.87 -12.66 31.83
CA LEU A 844 -2.81 -11.71 32.12
C LEU A 844 -3.25 -10.79 33.26
N GLU A 845 -2.34 -10.50 34.18
CA GLU A 845 -2.52 -9.53 35.25
C GLU A 845 -1.57 -8.34 35.00
N PRO A 846 -2.05 -7.09 35.19
CA PRO A 846 -1.21 -5.91 35.10
C PRO A 846 -0.16 -5.89 36.22
N LYS A 847 0.93 -5.16 36.00
CA LYS A 847 1.99 -4.93 36.99
C LYS A 847 1.75 -3.62 37.72
N GLU A 848 2.33 -3.48 38.91
CA GLU A 848 2.25 -2.23 39.69
C GLU A 848 2.77 -1.00 38.91
N LEU A 849 3.85 -1.19 38.13
CA LEU A 849 4.42 -0.14 37.26
C LEU A 849 3.48 0.27 36.12
N ASP A 850 2.50 -0.56 35.78
CA ASP A 850 1.55 -0.22 34.73
C ASP A 850 0.57 0.88 35.21
N GLU A 851 0.54 1.27 36.49
CA GLU A 851 -0.25 2.42 36.98
C GLU A 851 0.44 3.78 36.71
N GLU A 852 1.74 3.75 36.39
CA GLU A 852 2.53 4.95 36.10
C GLU A 852 2.47 5.33 34.61
N MET A 853 2.91 6.54 34.28
CA MET A 853 3.01 7.01 32.91
C MET A 853 4.15 6.28 32.15
N HIS A 854 3.81 5.63 31.04
CA HIS A 854 4.77 4.89 30.21
C HIS A 854 5.66 5.79 29.33
N PRO A 855 6.82 5.30 28.84
CA PRO A 855 7.63 6.01 27.86
C PRO A 855 6.89 6.24 26.54
N PHE A 856 6.94 7.48 26.05
CA PHE A 856 6.28 7.88 24.81
C PHE A 856 7.04 7.41 23.56
N SER A 857 6.30 7.11 22.50
CA SER A 857 6.86 6.87 21.16
C SER A 857 6.70 8.10 20.26
N ASP A 858 7.46 8.13 19.15
CA ASP A 858 7.37 9.22 18.15
C ASP A 858 6.08 9.15 17.29
N HIS A 859 5.14 8.24 17.61
CA HIS A 859 3.91 8.09 16.84
C HIS A 859 2.97 9.30 17.09
N PRO A 860 2.44 9.97 16.05
CA PRO A 860 1.63 11.19 16.20
C PRO A 860 0.40 11.04 17.11
N LEU A 861 -0.16 9.82 17.16
CA LEU A 861 -1.31 9.46 17.99
C LEU A 861 -0.93 8.58 19.19
N HIS A 862 0.30 8.69 19.70
CA HIS A 862 0.65 8.06 20.98
C HIS A 862 -0.30 8.59 22.07
N ASN A 863 -0.90 7.70 22.85
CA ASN A 863 -1.84 8.06 23.89
C ASN A 863 -1.65 7.22 25.15
N GLU A 864 -1.64 7.92 26.28
CA GLU A 864 -1.74 7.36 27.62
C GLU A 864 -3.09 7.81 28.20
N SER A 865 -4.01 6.90 28.54
CA SER A 865 -5.33 7.28 29.07
C SER A 865 -5.73 6.45 30.29
N TRP A 866 -6.08 7.14 31.38
CA TRP A 866 -6.74 6.60 32.56
C TRP A 866 -8.23 6.93 32.51
N TYR A 867 -9.08 5.97 32.83
CA TYR A 867 -10.53 6.14 32.90
C TYR A 867 -11.06 5.60 34.22
N PHE A 868 -12.13 6.22 34.70
CA PHE A 868 -12.80 5.85 35.93
C PHE A 868 -14.29 6.04 35.77
N ASP A 869 -15.10 5.15 36.32
CA ASP A 869 -16.54 5.32 36.34
C ASP A 869 -17.19 4.73 37.59
N VAL A 870 -18.33 5.30 37.97
CA VAL A 870 -19.13 4.88 39.12
C VAL A 870 -20.60 5.06 38.81
N VAL A 871 -21.43 4.15 39.33
CA VAL A 871 -22.89 4.22 39.30
C VAL A 871 -23.44 4.00 40.71
N ASP A 872 -24.29 4.93 41.14
CA ASP A 872 -25.10 4.81 42.35
C ASP A 872 -26.58 4.79 41.94
N ILE A 873 -27.18 3.61 42.05
CA ILE A 873 -28.58 3.39 41.65
C ILE A 873 -29.56 4.03 42.64
N ASP A 874 -29.21 4.16 43.92
CA ASP A 874 -30.12 4.73 44.91
C ASP A 874 -30.24 6.24 44.72
N GLN A 875 -29.12 6.87 44.37
CA GLN A 875 -29.06 8.29 44.01
C GLN A 875 -29.42 8.56 42.54
N GLN A 876 -29.58 7.52 41.71
CA GLN A 876 -29.83 7.61 40.27
C GLN A 876 -28.80 8.47 39.52
N VAL A 877 -27.52 8.33 39.87
CA VAL A 877 -26.43 9.07 39.23
C VAL A 877 -25.29 8.17 38.82
N GLY A 878 -24.60 8.57 37.76
CA GLY A 878 -23.32 8.02 37.37
C GLY A 878 -22.29 9.13 37.19
N VAL A 879 -21.05 8.87 37.59
CA VAL A 879 -19.89 9.73 37.30
C VAL A 879 -18.91 8.97 36.44
N TRP A 880 -18.27 9.64 35.48
CA TRP A 880 -17.10 9.10 34.80
C TRP A 880 -16.02 10.16 34.58
N VAL A 881 -14.77 9.72 34.57
CA VAL A 881 -13.57 10.55 34.51
C VAL A 881 -12.62 9.97 33.49
N ARG A 882 -11.89 10.83 32.77
CA ARG A 882 -10.74 10.44 31.97
C ARG A 882 -9.63 11.49 32.05
N LEU A 883 -8.41 11.00 32.10
CA LEU A 883 -7.21 11.74 31.75
C LEU A 883 -6.57 11.04 30.55
N GLY A 884 -6.50 11.71 29.39
CA GLY A 884 -5.85 11.24 28.17
C GLY A 884 -4.66 12.13 27.79
N VAL A 885 -3.43 11.70 28.08
CA VAL A 885 -2.21 12.39 27.70
C VAL A 885 -1.82 11.99 26.28
N ILE A 886 -1.67 12.99 25.40
CA ILE A 886 -1.35 12.80 23.97
C ILE A 886 -0.09 13.64 23.65
N PRO A 887 1.11 13.15 24.00
CA PRO A 887 2.33 13.96 24.06
C PRO A 887 2.76 14.57 22.73
N ASN A 888 2.32 13.99 21.61
CA ASN A 888 2.63 14.44 20.26
C ASN A 888 1.53 15.35 19.66
N GLN A 889 0.57 15.81 20.48
CA GLN A 889 -0.46 16.79 20.12
C GLN A 889 -0.39 18.03 21.02
N SER A 890 -1.30 19.00 20.82
CA SER A 890 -1.22 20.32 21.48
C SER A 890 -1.60 20.31 22.97
N GLY A 891 -2.22 19.25 23.46
CA GLY A 891 -2.66 19.12 24.84
C GLY A 891 -3.15 17.71 25.17
N SER A 892 -3.56 17.54 26.41
CA SER A 892 -4.22 16.36 26.97
C SER A 892 -5.74 16.55 26.99
N TRP A 893 -6.46 15.44 27.07
CA TRP A 893 -7.91 15.42 27.23
C TRP A 893 -8.27 15.11 28.67
N TYR A 894 -8.98 16.02 29.31
CA TYR A 894 -9.45 15.85 30.67
C TYR A 894 -10.97 15.98 30.71
N HIS A 895 -11.63 15.03 31.35
CA HIS A 895 -13.06 15.14 31.62
C HIS A 895 -13.46 14.45 32.90
N ALA A 896 -14.42 15.02 33.61
CA ALA A 896 -15.03 14.46 34.81
C ALA A 896 -16.50 14.90 34.84
N LEU A 897 -17.42 13.99 34.57
CA LEU A 897 -18.84 14.29 34.32
C LEU A 897 -19.74 13.46 35.24
N ILE A 898 -20.74 14.10 35.83
CA ILE A 898 -21.88 13.47 36.51
C ILE A 898 -23.15 13.59 35.65
N CYS A 899 -23.98 12.55 35.63
CA CYS A 899 -25.26 12.54 34.92
C CYS A 899 -26.30 11.63 35.58
N GLY A 900 -27.59 11.90 35.30
CA GLY A 900 -28.72 11.11 35.78
C GLY A 900 -30.00 11.48 35.04
N PRO A 901 -31.10 10.70 35.20
CA PRO A 901 -32.35 10.91 34.46
C PRO A 901 -33.12 12.17 34.89
N HIS A 902 -32.75 12.77 36.02
CA HIS A 902 -33.45 13.89 36.64
C HIS A 902 -32.53 15.08 36.97
N ILE A 903 -31.29 15.05 36.49
CA ILE A 903 -30.31 16.12 36.68
C ILE A 903 -29.67 16.48 35.33
N PRO A 904 -29.18 17.72 35.16
CA PRO A 904 -28.35 18.05 34.00
C PRO A 904 -27.06 17.22 34.01
N THR A 905 -26.42 17.12 32.84
CA THR A 905 -25.05 16.60 32.76
C THR A 905 -24.09 17.70 33.17
N VAL A 906 -23.28 17.46 34.19
CA VAL A 906 -22.42 18.48 34.80
C VAL A 906 -20.99 17.98 34.90
N GLY A 907 -20.00 18.82 34.60
CA GLY A 907 -18.62 18.46 34.83
C GLY A 907 -17.60 19.29 34.08
N VAL A 908 -16.34 18.86 34.13
CA VAL A 908 -15.25 19.46 33.37
C VAL A 908 -15.11 18.72 32.03
N ILE A 909 -14.98 19.45 30.92
CA ILE A 909 -14.65 18.94 29.59
C ILE A 909 -13.56 19.84 29.01
N ASP A 910 -12.33 19.34 28.90
CA ASP A 910 -11.19 20.08 28.37
C ASP A 910 -10.40 19.19 27.40
N PHE A 911 -10.36 19.57 26.12
CA PHE A 911 -9.61 18.85 25.08
C PHE A 911 -8.21 19.43 24.82
N GLU A 912 -7.85 20.50 25.51
CA GLU A 912 -6.55 21.19 25.37
C GLU A 912 -5.89 21.40 26.74
N ALA A 913 -6.20 20.52 27.71
CA ALA A 913 -5.61 20.58 29.04
C ALA A 913 -4.09 20.45 28.94
N PRO A 914 -3.27 21.18 29.73
CA PRO A 914 -1.83 21.03 29.68
C PRO A 914 -1.39 19.58 29.99
N HIS A 915 -0.30 19.13 29.36
CA HIS A 915 0.28 17.83 29.69
C HIS A 915 0.71 17.79 31.16
N PRO A 916 0.18 16.84 31.96
CA PRO A 916 0.60 16.71 33.35
C PRO A 916 2.07 16.24 33.39
N ALA A 917 2.75 16.56 34.49
CA ALA A 917 4.05 15.96 34.77
C ALA A 917 3.86 14.49 35.22
N LYS A 918 4.93 13.88 35.74
CA LYS A 918 4.87 12.51 36.28
C LYS A 918 3.97 12.35 37.51
N ASP A 919 3.56 13.44 38.14
CA ASP A 919 2.67 13.47 39.30
C ASP A 919 1.18 13.37 38.91
N LEU A 920 0.86 13.34 37.61
CA LEU A 920 -0.51 13.26 37.08
C LEU A 920 -1.44 14.37 37.60
N VAL A 921 -0.88 15.53 37.96
CA VAL A 921 -1.65 16.72 38.32
C VAL A 921 -1.94 17.54 37.07
N VAL A 922 -3.23 17.80 36.82
CA VAL A 922 -3.71 18.59 35.68
C VAL A 922 -4.07 19.99 36.16
N HIS A 923 -3.36 20.99 35.65
CA HIS A 923 -3.62 22.41 35.90
C HIS A 923 -4.35 23.01 34.69
N GLY A 924 -5.67 22.84 34.65
CA GLY A 924 -6.54 23.49 33.67
C GLY A 924 -6.64 25.00 33.91
N GLY A 925 -7.21 25.74 32.94
CA GLY A 925 -7.32 27.20 33.03
C GLY A 925 -8.10 27.70 34.25
N GLU A 926 -9.15 26.98 34.65
CA GLU A 926 -10.02 27.33 35.78
C GLU A 926 -10.32 26.16 36.72
N TYR A 927 -9.58 25.05 36.60
CA TYR A 927 -9.72 23.88 37.47
C TYR A 927 -8.38 23.21 37.73
N THR A 928 -8.32 22.45 38.82
CA THR A 928 -7.20 21.54 39.11
C THR A 928 -7.74 20.15 39.35
N ALA A 929 -7.06 19.15 38.81
CA ALA A 929 -7.40 17.75 39.02
C ALA A 929 -6.17 16.92 39.38
N THR A 930 -6.36 15.88 40.18
CA THR A 930 -5.31 14.96 40.60
C THR A 930 -5.71 13.52 40.33
N HIS A 931 -4.71 12.70 40.00
CA HIS A 931 -4.83 11.27 39.76
C HIS A 931 -3.71 10.57 40.53
N GLU A 932 -4.06 9.73 41.50
CA GLU A 932 -3.09 9.13 42.42
C GLU A 932 -3.42 7.66 42.70
N ALA A 933 -2.49 6.76 42.35
CA ALA A 933 -2.52 5.38 42.80
C ALA A 933 -1.99 5.29 44.25
N GLU A 934 -2.86 5.50 45.25
CA GLU A 934 -2.50 5.42 46.68
C GLU A 934 -1.86 4.06 47.04
N VAL A 935 -2.39 2.98 46.45
CA VAL A 935 -1.80 1.64 46.51
C VAL A 935 -1.96 1.04 45.10
N PRO A 936 -0.86 0.81 44.35
CA PRO A 936 -0.92 0.30 42.98
C PRO A 936 -1.82 -0.93 42.87
N LEU A 937 -2.64 -0.98 41.81
CA LEU A 937 -3.60 -2.03 41.53
C LEU A 937 -4.71 -2.24 42.58
N GLN A 938 -4.69 -1.53 43.72
CA GLN A 938 -5.66 -1.72 44.81
C GLN A 938 -6.51 -0.47 45.09
N LYS A 939 -5.89 0.70 45.24
CA LYS A 939 -6.55 1.95 45.63
C LYS A 939 -6.11 3.10 44.73
N TYR A 940 -7.08 3.81 44.16
CA TYR A 940 -6.84 4.95 43.28
C TYR A 940 -7.75 6.12 43.65
N ARG A 941 -7.21 7.32 43.80
CA ARG A 941 -7.97 8.53 44.09
C ARG A 941 -7.94 9.47 42.89
N THR A 942 -9.09 10.05 42.55
CA THR A 942 -9.21 11.16 41.61
C THR A 942 -9.94 12.33 42.24
N THR A 943 -9.41 13.54 42.07
CA THR A 943 -10.02 14.77 42.57
C THR A 943 -10.15 15.80 41.47
N VAL A 944 -11.18 16.65 41.56
CA VAL A 944 -11.37 17.83 40.70
C VAL A 944 -11.85 18.98 41.56
N LYS A 945 -11.32 20.18 41.34
CA LYS A 945 -11.82 21.41 41.95
C LYS A 945 -11.68 22.58 40.99
N GLY A 946 -12.78 23.27 40.69
CA GLY A 946 -12.76 24.49 39.87
C GLY A 946 -14.04 24.70 39.06
N LYS A 947 -13.92 25.39 37.93
CA LYS A 947 -15.04 25.63 37.01
C LYS A 947 -15.28 24.45 36.09
N GLY A 948 -16.55 24.05 35.98
CA GLY A 948 -17.06 23.12 34.98
C GLY A 948 -18.25 23.72 34.24
N VAL A 949 -18.98 22.88 33.53
CA VAL A 949 -20.13 23.24 32.69
C VAL A 949 -21.31 22.31 32.96
N SER A 950 -22.52 22.86 32.87
CA SER A 950 -23.80 22.18 33.03
C SER A 950 -24.59 22.21 31.71
N PHE A 951 -25.11 21.06 31.32
CA PHE A 951 -25.94 20.85 30.12
C PHE A 951 -27.29 20.25 30.51
N ASP A 952 -28.38 20.99 30.27
CA ASP A 952 -29.74 20.48 30.50
C ASP A 952 -30.09 19.37 29.51
N ASP A 953 -29.65 19.50 28.26
CA ASP A 953 -29.73 18.45 27.25
C ASP A 953 -28.33 17.85 27.02
N PRO A 954 -28.09 16.59 27.42
CA PRO A 954 -26.80 15.94 27.20
C PRO A 954 -26.42 15.84 25.71
N ALA A 955 -27.40 15.82 24.79
CA ALA A 955 -27.13 15.77 23.35
C ALA A 955 -26.46 17.05 22.84
N ALA A 956 -26.57 18.18 23.56
CA ALA A 956 -25.89 19.42 23.21
C ALA A 956 -24.36 19.26 23.17
N ILE A 957 -23.79 18.37 23.99
CA ILE A 957 -22.34 18.09 23.98
C ILE A 957 -21.91 17.46 22.64
N LEU A 958 -22.73 16.56 22.09
CA LEU A 958 -22.48 15.94 20.77
C LEU A 958 -22.59 16.95 19.61
N GLN A 959 -23.22 18.11 19.85
CA GLN A 959 -23.52 19.14 18.87
C GLN A 959 -22.64 20.40 19.04
N GLY A 960 -21.68 20.39 19.98
CA GLY A 960 -20.79 21.53 20.23
C GLY A 960 -21.43 22.68 21.01
N GLY A 961 -22.46 22.41 21.83
CA GLY A 961 -23.08 23.40 22.70
C GLY A 961 -22.13 23.92 23.79
N ALA A 962 -22.31 25.18 24.21
CA ALA A 962 -21.37 25.86 25.12
C ALA A 962 -21.60 25.61 26.64
N GLY A 963 -22.73 24.98 27.03
CA GLY A 963 -23.07 24.73 28.43
C GLY A 963 -23.23 26.00 29.29
N ARG A 964 -23.60 25.84 30.57
CA ARG A 964 -23.60 26.92 31.57
C ARG A 964 -22.47 26.71 32.59
N PRO A 965 -21.62 27.70 32.90
CA PRO A 965 -20.57 27.55 33.89
C PRO A 965 -21.12 27.24 35.30
N VAL A 966 -20.46 26.33 36.03
CA VAL A 966 -20.79 25.95 37.41
C VAL A 966 -19.50 25.67 38.21
N ASP A 967 -19.56 25.77 39.53
CA ASP A 967 -18.44 25.35 40.39
C ASP A 967 -18.54 23.85 40.67
N VAL A 968 -17.50 23.08 40.34
CA VAL A 968 -17.44 21.61 40.49
C VAL A 968 -16.38 21.22 41.52
N GLN A 969 -16.75 20.29 42.40
CA GLN A 969 -15.82 19.63 43.32
C GLN A 969 -16.08 18.12 43.33
N MET A 970 -15.02 17.33 43.20
CA MET A 970 -15.05 15.87 43.21
C MET A 970 -13.86 15.33 44.00
N ASP A 971 -14.09 14.31 44.81
CA ASP A 971 -13.07 13.50 45.48
C ASP A 971 -13.60 12.05 45.54
N LEU A 972 -13.07 11.17 44.70
CA LEU A 972 -13.51 9.78 44.59
C LEU A 972 -12.33 8.84 44.81
N LEU A 973 -12.52 7.86 45.69
CA LEU A 973 -11.61 6.76 45.97
C LEU A 973 -12.17 5.46 45.40
N PHE A 974 -11.39 4.81 44.54
CA PHE A 974 -11.67 3.54 43.88
C PHE A 974 -10.88 2.44 44.57
N GLU A 975 -11.57 1.52 45.24
CA GLU A 975 -10.98 0.33 45.86
C GLU A 975 -11.31 -0.90 45.02
N THR A 976 -10.30 -1.70 44.69
CA THR A 976 -10.43 -2.86 43.80
C THR A 976 -11.39 -3.91 44.36
N ASP A 977 -12.29 -4.39 43.50
CA ASP A 977 -13.38 -5.32 43.82
C ASP A 977 -13.42 -6.50 42.82
N GLY A 978 -12.26 -7.13 42.61
CA GLY A 978 -12.11 -8.27 41.70
C GLY A 978 -10.66 -8.49 41.31
N GLN A 979 -10.43 -9.40 40.36
CA GLN A 979 -9.13 -9.66 39.76
C GLN A 979 -8.84 -8.61 38.68
N PRO A 980 -7.71 -7.90 38.76
CA PRO A 980 -7.23 -7.04 37.67
C PRO A 980 -7.02 -7.83 36.38
N TYR A 981 -7.59 -7.34 35.28
CA TYR A 981 -7.54 -8.03 33.99
C TYR A 981 -6.71 -7.24 32.97
N GLN A 982 -5.59 -7.81 32.52
CA GLN A 982 -4.80 -7.24 31.43
C GLN A 982 -5.18 -7.87 30.09
N TRP A 983 -5.28 -7.03 29.07
CA TRP A 983 -5.65 -7.45 27.73
C TRP A 983 -4.50 -8.14 27.01
N ARG A 984 -4.81 -9.21 26.26
CA ARG A 984 -3.84 -9.91 25.40
C ARG A 984 -3.53 -9.17 24.10
N ARG A 985 -4.51 -8.43 23.56
CA ARG A 985 -4.47 -7.84 22.21
C ARG A 985 -4.23 -6.33 22.19
N ALA A 986 -4.14 -5.70 23.36
CA ALA A 986 -3.95 -4.27 23.50
C ALA A 986 -3.21 -3.96 24.80
N THR A 987 -2.39 -2.91 24.77
CA THR A 987 -1.71 -2.32 25.93
C THR A 987 -2.71 -1.58 26.83
N ARG A 988 -3.47 -2.34 27.62
CA ARG A 988 -4.43 -1.83 28.61
C ARG A 988 -4.78 -2.88 29.66
N TYR A 989 -5.32 -2.45 30.79
CA TYR A 989 -5.95 -3.30 31.80
C TYR A 989 -7.23 -2.68 32.38
N GLU A 990 -8.01 -3.52 33.06
CA GLU A 990 -9.36 -3.25 33.55
C GLU A 990 -9.52 -3.75 34.98
N ILE A 991 -10.13 -2.94 35.86
CA ILE A 991 -10.29 -3.30 37.29
C ILE A 991 -11.68 -2.87 37.79
N PRO A 992 -12.55 -3.81 38.22
CA PRO A 992 -13.80 -3.47 38.91
C PRO A 992 -13.49 -2.90 40.30
N CYS A 993 -14.29 -1.94 40.75
CA CYS A 993 -14.05 -1.19 41.98
C CYS A 993 -15.34 -0.95 42.78
N LYS A 994 -15.15 -0.84 44.09
CA LYS A 994 -16.06 -0.17 45.02
C LYS A 994 -15.60 1.27 45.19
N VAL A 995 -16.53 2.21 45.06
CA VAL A 995 -16.22 3.64 45.02
C VAL A 995 -16.82 4.36 46.22
N THR A 996 -16.01 5.20 46.85
CA THR A 996 -16.42 6.08 47.94
C THR A 996 -15.99 7.52 47.68
N GLY A 997 -16.67 8.50 48.27
CA GLY A 997 -16.30 9.91 48.16
C GLY A 997 -17.49 10.80 47.82
N THR A 998 -17.22 11.96 47.22
CA THR A 998 -18.25 12.96 46.92
C THR A 998 -18.10 13.58 45.53
N PHE A 999 -19.23 13.99 44.97
CA PHE A 999 -19.30 14.86 43.80
C PHE A 999 -20.33 15.95 44.08
N SER A 1000 -19.97 17.21 43.90
CA SER A 1000 -20.85 18.34 44.10
C SER A 1000 -20.68 19.40 43.02
N TRP A 1001 -21.78 20.08 42.68
CA TRP A 1001 -21.74 21.32 41.93
C TRP A 1001 -22.74 22.32 42.50
N ASP A 1002 -22.34 23.60 42.61
CA ASP A 1002 -23.13 24.65 43.26
C ASP A 1002 -23.74 24.18 44.60
N ASP A 1003 -25.07 24.08 44.70
CA ASP A 1003 -25.80 23.62 45.90
C ASP A 1003 -26.14 22.11 45.90
N HIS A 1004 -25.75 21.35 44.87
CA HIS A 1004 -26.01 19.91 44.75
C HIS A 1004 -24.81 19.10 45.23
N SER A 1005 -25.05 18.04 46.02
CA SER A 1005 -23.99 17.18 46.54
C SER A 1005 -24.44 15.72 46.62
N PHE A 1006 -23.57 14.82 46.15
CA PHE A 1006 -23.76 13.38 46.12
C PHE A 1006 -22.64 12.71 46.91
N THR A 1007 -23.00 11.73 47.75
CA THR A 1007 -22.04 10.98 48.58
C THR A 1007 -22.08 9.51 48.20
N PHE A 1008 -20.96 8.98 47.73
CA PHE A 1008 -20.79 7.58 47.40
C PHE A 1008 -20.20 6.85 48.62
N THR A 1009 -20.87 5.80 49.09
CA THR A 1009 -20.44 5.05 50.28
C THR A 1009 -19.89 3.67 49.95
N LYS A 1010 -20.37 3.07 48.86
CA LYS A 1010 -19.92 1.78 48.32
C LYS A 1010 -20.50 1.55 46.90
N ALA A 1011 -20.44 2.59 46.07
CA ALA A 1011 -21.02 2.55 44.74
C ALA A 1011 -20.22 1.61 43.82
N ARG A 1012 -20.86 1.09 42.77
CA ARG A 1012 -20.23 0.15 41.82
C ARG A 1012 -19.49 0.95 40.77
N GLY A 1013 -18.24 0.58 40.47
CA GLY A 1013 -17.46 1.30 39.48
C GLY A 1013 -16.39 0.45 38.81
N GLN A 1014 -15.70 1.07 37.86
CA GLN A 1014 -14.61 0.49 37.10
C GLN A 1014 -13.49 1.53 36.99
N ARG A 1015 -12.26 1.06 36.92
CA ARG A 1015 -11.14 1.87 36.44
C ARG A 1015 -10.33 1.11 35.39
N ASP A 1016 -9.75 1.86 34.46
CA ASP A 1016 -8.90 1.31 33.41
C ASP A 1016 -7.75 2.24 33.05
N HIS A 1017 -6.67 1.64 32.54
CA HIS A 1017 -5.51 2.36 32.06
C HIS A 1017 -5.04 1.75 30.75
N SER A 1018 -4.70 2.60 29.78
CA SER A 1018 -4.33 2.19 28.43
C SER A 1018 -3.20 3.06 27.88
N TRP A 1019 -2.27 2.46 27.16
CA TRP A 1019 -1.10 3.16 26.60
C TRP A 1019 -0.85 2.80 25.13
N GLY A 1020 -0.06 3.60 24.43
CA GLY A 1020 0.38 3.37 23.04
C GLY A 1020 -0.46 4.06 21.95
N PRO A 1021 -0.14 3.82 20.66
CA PRO A 1021 -0.82 4.45 19.53
C PRO A 1021 -2.31 4.11 19.43
N ARG A 1022 -3.19 5.13 19.40
CA ARG A 1022 -4.65 4.94 19.27
C ARG A 1022 -5.26 5.97 18.33
N ASP A 1023 -5.91 5.51 17.26
CA ASP A 1023 -6.72 6.36 16.38
C ASP A 1023 -8.20 6.16 16.71
N TRP A 1024 -8.77 7.11 17.46
CA TRP A 1024 -10.18 7.08 17.84
C TRP A 1024 -11.13 7.24 16.66
N TRP A 1025 -10.65 7.78 15.55
CA TRP A 1025 -11.44 8.06 14.35
C TRP A 1025 -11.44 6.89 13.35
N ALA A 1026 -10.74 5.79 13.67
CA ALA A 1026 -10.51 4.69 12.74
C ALA A 1026 -11.58 3.57 12.75
N ALA A 1027 -12.31 3.40 13.86
CA ALA A 1027 -13.24 2.28 14.02
C ALA A 1027 -14.38 2.61 14.97
N ASP A 1028 -15.56 2.04 14.69
CA ASP A 1028 -16.71 2.14 15.59
C ASP A 1028 -16.62 1.03 16.64
N TRP A 1029 -17.02 1.30 17.88
CA TRP A 1029 -17.04 0.27 18.93
C TRP A 1029 -18.14 0.46 19.97
N VAL A 1030 -18.42 -0.62 20.70
CA VAL A 1030 -19.16 -0.61 21.95
C VAL A 1030 -18.24 -1.12 23.03
N TRP A 1031 -18.12 -0.37 24.12
CA TRP A 1031 -17.34 -0.70 25.31
C TRP A 1031 -18.28 -0.74 26.52
N THR A 1032 -18.04 -1.64 27.46
CA THR A 1032 -18.91 -1.78 28.64
C THR A 1032 -18.13 -2.13 29.90
N ALA A 1033 -18.62 -1.65 31.04
CA ALA A 1033 -18.28 -2.14 32.37
C ALA A 1033 -19.57 -2.37 33.18
N PHE A 1034 -19.91 -3.63 33.45
CA PHE A 1034 -21.16 -4.01 34.11
C PHE A 1034 -20.93 -4.74 35.43
N HIS A 1035 -21.82 -4.48 36.38
CA HIS A 1035 -21.79 -5.04 37.72
C HIS A 1035 -23.19 -5.53 38.09
N LEU A 1036 -23.34 -6.85 38.15
CA LEU A 1036 -24.60 -7.52 38.51
C LEU A 1036 -24.79 -7.58 40.03
N ASP A 1037 -26.06 -7.71 40.45
CA ASP A 1037 -26.46 -7.74 41.84
C ASP A 1037 -25.95 -8.97 42.61
N ASP A 1038 -25.56 -10.03 41.90
CA ASP A 1038 -25.00 -11.26 42.45
C ASP A 1038 -23.46 -11.20 42.66
N GLY A 1039 -22.85 -10.03 42.43
CA GLY A 1039 -21.40 -9.84 42.52
C GLY A 1039 -20.64 -10.19 41.24
N THR A 1040 -21.32 -10.48 40.13
CA THR A 1040 -20.65 -10.69 38.83
C THR A 1040 -20.19 -9.35 38.25
N HIS A 1041 -18.94 -9.28 37.82
CA HIS A 1041 -18.37 -8.18 37.05
C HIS A 1041 -18.06 -8.61 35.63
N SER A 1042 -18.35 -7.76 34.66
CA SER A 1042 -17.97 -8.01 33.27
C SER A 1042 -17.51 -6.75 32.58
N HIS A 1043 -16.52 -6.91 31.74
CA HIS A 1043 -16.07 -5.88 30.81
C HIS A 1043 -16.04 -6.46 29.41
N LEU A 1044 -16.65 -5.78 28.44
CA LEU A 1044 -16.83 -6.29 27.10
C LEU A 1044 -16.60 -5.20 26.06
N VAL A 1045 -15.98 -5.57 24.95
CA VAL A 1045 -15.78 -4.70 23.81
C VAL A 1045 -16.15 -5.41 22.52
N HIS A 1046 -16.86 -4.69 21.67
CA HIS A 1046 -17.16 -5.09 20.31
C HIS A 1046 -16.79 -3.95 19.37
N ALA A 1047 -15.72 -4.12 18.59
CA ALA A 1047 -15.25 -3.14 17.62
C ALA A 1047 -15.46 -3.63 16.17
N LYS A 1048 -15.93 -2.71 15.32
CA LYS A 1048 -16.15 -2.90 13.89
C LYS A 1048 -15.34 -1.90 13.09
N ALA A 1049 -14.54 -2.39 12.15
CA ALA A 1049 -13.82 -1.53 11.23
C ALA A 1049 -14.76 -0.90 10.19
N ARG A 1050 -14.50 0.36 9.85
CA ARG A 1050 -15.12 1.01 8.69
C ARG A 1050 -14.43 0.53 7.41
N GLY A 1051 -15.12 -0.28 6.59
CA GLY A 1051 -14.62 -0.69 5.28
C GLY A 1051 -14.07 -2.11 5.16
N GLY A 1052 -14.50 -3.06 6.01
CA GLY A 1052 -14.48 -4.50 5.69
C GLY A 1052 -13.17 -5.28 5.89
N ASP A 1053 -12.01 -4.65 6.03
CA ASP A 1053 -10.72 -5.35 5.99
C ASP A 1053 -9.89 -5.33 7.30
N TYR A 1054 -10.44 -4.90 8.44
CA TYR A 1054 -9.83 -5.12 9.77
C TYR A 1054 -10.59 -6.21 10.54
N PRO A 1055 -9.92 -7.13 11.25
CA PRO A 1055 -10.58 -8.25 11.92
C PRO A 1055 -11.56 -7.74 12.98
N HIS A 1056 -12.78 -8.28 12.95
CA HIS A 1056 -13.78 -8.13 14.00
C HIS A 1056 -13.13 -8.44 15.36
N LEU A 1057 -13.18 -7.49 16.31
CA LEU A 1057 -12.68 -7.67 17.67
C LEU A 1057 -13.87 -7.71 18.63
N GLY A 1058 -14.18 -8.89 19.15
CA GLY A 1058 -15.15 -9.11 20.21
C GLY A 1058 -14.50 -9.85 21.38
N VAL A 1059 -14.15 -9.13 22.45
CA VAL A 1059 -13.38 -9.69 23.58
C VAL A 1059 -13.80 -9.06 24.90
N GLY A 1060 -13.40 -9.66 26.01
CA GLY A 1060 -13.66 -9.14 27.35
C GLY A 1060 -13.45 -10.19 28.43
N TYR A 1061 -14.02 -9.95 29.62
CA TYR A 1061 -14.06 -10.94 30.70
C TYR A 1061 -15.41 -10.93 31.42
N VAL A 1062 -15.68 -12.04 32.09
CA VAL A 1062 -16.67 -12.18 33.15
C VAL A 1062 -15.97 -12.78 34.36
N GLN A 1063 -16.15 -12.18 35.53
CA GLN A 1063 -15.58 -12.66 36.78
C GLN A 1063 -16.57 -12.52 37.94
N LYS A 1064 -16.40 -13.36 38.95
CA LYS A 1064 -17.19 -13.34 40.18
C LYS A 1064 -16.33 -13.88 41.32
N GLU A 1065 -16.47 -13.29 42.50
CA GLU A 1065 -15.70 -13.72 43.68
C GLU A 1065 -15.86 -15.22 43.95
N GLY A 1066 -14.74 -15.92 44.12
CA GLY A 1066 -14.70 -17.37 44.35
C GLY A 1066 -14.85 -18.25 43.10
N GLU A 1067 -15.10 -17.66 41.92
CA GLU A 1067 -15.16 -18.36 40.64
C GLU A 1067 -13.96 -17.96 39.74
N PRO A 1068 -13.45 -18.84 38.86
CA PRO A 1068 -12.42 -18.46 37.90
C PRO A 1068 -12.90 -17.37 36.94
N LEU A 1069 -12.03 -16.39 36.66
CA LEU A 1069 -12.27 -15.41 35.60
C LEU A 1069 -12.37 -16.13 34.25
N VAL A 1070 -13.38 -15.77 33.45
CA VAL A 1070 -13.61 -16.32 32.11
C VAL A 1070 -13.37 -15.24 31.06
N GLU A 1071 -12.38 -15.44 30.19
CA GLU A 1071 -12.13 -14.56 29.04
C GLU A 1071 -13.15 -14.81 27.92
N MET A 1072 -13.78 -13.74 27.45
CA MET A 1072 -14.70 -13.77 26.32
C MET A 1072 -13.91 -13.62 25.02
N THR A 1073 -14.23 -14.44 24.02
CA THR A 1073 -13.49 -14.52 22.74
C THR A 1073 -14.34 -14.22 21.52
N ASP A 1074 -15.66 -14.15 21.70
CA ASP A 1074 -16.59 -13.60 20.71
C ASP A 1074 -17.60 -12.74 21.48
N VAL A 1075 -17.66 -11.46 21.17
CA VAL A 1075 -18.59 -10.48 21.75
C VAL A 1075 -19.22 -9.72 20.61
N LYS A 1076 -20.54 -9.65 20.60
CA LYS A 1076 -21.31 -8.91 19.60
C LYS A 1076 -22.32 -8.03 20.29
N ALA A 1077 -22.32 -6.75 19.92
CA ALA A 1077 -23.26 -5.74 20.37
C ALA A 1077 -24.12 -5.25 19.20
N ALA A 1078 -25.43 -5.17 19.44
CA ALA A 1078 -26.41 -4.55 18.58
C ALA A 1078 -27.01 -3.35 19.32
N ALA A 1079 -26.69 -2.15 18.84
CA ALA A 1079 -27.06 -0.89 19.47
C ALA A 1079 -28.20 -0.19 18.71
N GLU A 1080 -29.06 0.49 19.46
CA GLU A 1080 -30.09 1.38 18.95
C GLU A 1080 -29.78 2.81 19.42
N MET A 1081 -29.75 3.75 18.47
CA MET A 1081 -29.41 5.15 18.72
C MET A 1081 -30.61 6.05 18.43
N ALA A 1082 -30.81 7.09 19.25
CA ALA A 1082 -31.80 8.12 19.03
C ALA A 1082 -31.34 9.13 17.95
N ALA A 1083 -32.28 9.88 17.37
CA ALA A 1083 -31.99 10.88 16.34
C ALA A 1083 -31.06 12.01 16.81
N ASN A 1084 -31.00 12.26 18.13
CA ASN A 1084 -30.08 13.24 18.73
C ASN A 1084 -28.68 12.65 19.03
N GLY A 1085 -28.42 11.40 18.65
CA GLY A 1085 -27.14 10.72 18.81
C GLY A 1085 -26.93 10.01 20.15
N LEU A 1086 -27.91 10.03 21.07
CA LEU A 1086 -27.82 9.31 22.35
C LEU A 1086 -28.24 7.85 22.21
N GLY A 1087 -27.66 6.95 23.02
CA GLY A 1087 -28.01 5.53 23.00
C GLY A 1087 -29.39 5.26 23.63
N VAL A 1088 -30.19 4.38 23.00
CA VAL A 1088 -31.54 4.01 23.45
C VAL A 1088 -31.55 2.62 24.09
N SER A 1089 -30.88 1.66 23.45
CA SER A 1089 -30.78 0.29 23.93
C SER A 1089 -29.56 -0.40 23.33
N THR A 1090 -29.04 -1.43 23.99
CA THR A 1090 -28.03 -2.32 23.39
C THR A 1090 -28.21 -3.75 23.85
N THR A 1091 -28.15 -4.70 22.92
CA THR A 1091 -28.14 -6.14 23.20
C THR A 1091 -26.73 -6.68 22.95
N ILE A 1092 -26.16 -7.39 23.92
CA ILE A 1092 -24.80 -7.94 23.83
C ILE A 1092 -24.83 -9.46 24.04
N THR A 1093 -24.32 -10.20 23.07
CA THR A 1093 -24.13 -11.66 23.15
C THR A 1093 -22.65 -12.00 23.23
N MET A 1094 -22.29 -13.05 23.98
CA MET A 1094 -20.90 -13.45 24.14
C MET A 1094 -20.68 -14.98 24.07
N ALA A 1095 -19.41 -15.37 23.92
CA ALA A 1095 -18.91 -16.73 24.06
C ALA A 1095 -17.53 -16.71 24.78
N PRO A 1096 -17.17 -17.74 25.57
CA PRO A 1096 -17.81 -19.06 25.65
C PRO A 1096 -19.02 -19.15 26.59
N LEU A 1097 -19.28 -18.14 27.42
CA LEU A 1097 -20.45 -18.14 28.29
C LEU A 1097 -21.71 -17.74 27.50
N PRO A 1098 -22.80 -18.54 27.52
CA PRO A 1098 -24.03 -18.25 26.77
C PRO A 1098 -24.90 -17.19 27.46
N LEU A 1099 -24.28 -16.10 27.91
CA LEU A 1099 -24.95 -14.97 28.56
C LEU A 1099 -25.28 -13.89 27.53
N THR A 1100 -26.46 -13.30 27.63
CA THR A 1100 -26.87 -12.14 26.83
C THR A 1100 -27.24 -11.00 27.75
N PHE A 1101 -26.67 -9.82 27.54
CA PHE A 1101 -27.03 -8.59 28.26
C PHE A 1101 -28.01 -7.74 27.45
N TYR A 1102 -29.10 -7.35 28.08
CA TYR A 1102 -30.03 -6.33 27.61
C TYR A 1102 -29.80 -5.06 28.41
N VAL A 1103 -29.30 -4.03 27.74
CA VAL A 1103 -28.78 -2.81 28.36
C VAL A 1103 -29.70 -1.64 28.01
N LYS A 1104 -30.17 -0.94 29.05
CA LYS A 1104 -31.02 0.24 28.92
C LYS A 1104 -30.35 1.45 29.58
N PRO A 1105 -29.85 2.42 28.79
CA PRO A 1105 -29.30 3.69 29.27
C PRO A 1105 -30.29 4.45 30.17
N VAL A 1106 -29.76 5.12 31.19
CA VAL A 1106 -30.56 5.90 32.16
C VAL A 1106 -30.07 7.35 32.27
N GLY A 1107 -28.76 7.58 32.33
CA GLY A 1107 -28.16 8.92 32.28
C GLY A 1107 -27.05 8.98 31.25
N HIS A 1108 -26.94 10.10 30.53
CA HIS A 1108 -26.01 10.28 29.42
C HIS A 1108 -24.95 11.32 29.78
N ALA A 1109 -23.68 11.00 29.53
CA ALA A 1109 -22.56 11.94 29.67
C ALA A 1109 -21.63 11.81 28.45
N PRO A 1110 -22.12 12.20 27.25
CA PRO A 1110 -21.41 11.96 26.00
C PRO A 1110 -20.22 12.91 25.80
N LEU A 1111 -19.36 12.59 24.84
CA LEU A 1111 -18.31 13.48 24.32
C LEU A 1111 -18.29 13.52 22.80
N CYS A 1112 -17.73 14.59 22.26
CA CYS A 1112 -17.49 14.76 20.83
C CYS A 1112 -16.03 15.15 20.61
N LEU A 1113 -15.29 14.31 19.89
CA LEU A 1113 -13.87 14.47 19.64
C LEU A 1113 -13.67 14.84 18.17
N MET A 1114 -13.04 15.98 17.94
CA MET A 1114 -12.75 16.48 16.60
C MET A 1114 -11.24 16.43 16.35
N ALA A 1115 -10.82 15.69 15.33
CA ALA A 1115 -9.45 15.67 14.87
C ALA A 1115 -9.09 16.99 14.19
N LYS A 1116 -7.78 17.32 14.15
CA LYS A 1116 -7.26 18.49 13.42
C LYS A 1116 -7.57 18.44 11.92
N ASP A 1117 -7.77 17.25 11.37
CA ASP A 1117 -8.12 17.03 9.96
C ASP A 1117 -9.64 17.08 9.70
N GLY A 1118 -10.46 17.33 10.72
CA GLY A 1118 -11.90 17.48 10.63
C GLY A 1118 -12.71 16.19 10.88
N ARG A 1119 -12.07 15.03 11.06
CA ARG A 1119 -12.79 13.80 11.45
C ARG A 1119 -13.44 13.98 12.82
N VAL A 1120 -14.65 13.45 12.98
CA VAL A 1120 -15.40 13.52 14.24
C VAL A 1120 -15.60 12.11 14.79
N ALA A 1121 -15.37 11.95 16.09
CA ALA A 1121 -15.64 10.74 16.84
C ALA A 1121 -16.61 11.10 17.98
N LYS A 1122 -17.85 10.62 17.89
CA LYS A 1122 -18.87 10.82 18.91
C LYS A 1122 -18.82 9.66 19.88
N PHE A 1123 -18.76 10.00 21.16
CA PHE A 1123 -18.80 9.08 22.28
C PHE A 1123 -20.10 9.24 23.06
N PRO A 1124 -21.25 8.74 22.57
CA PRO A 1124 -22.39 8.56 23.44
C PRO A 1124 -21.94 7.66 24.59
N ARG A 1125 -21.81 8.20 25.81
CA ARG A 1125 -21.46 7.41 26.99
C ARG A 1125 -22.60 7.53 27.98
N SER A 1126 -22.97 6.43 28.61
CA SER A 1126 -24.14 6.39 29.48
C SER A 1126 -23.99 5.37 30.58
N TRP A 1127 -24.52 5.68 31.76
CA TRP A 1127 -24.78 4.63 32.73
C TRP A 1127 -26.13 4.01 32.44
N ALA A 1128 -26.26 2.72 32.72
CA ALA A 1128 -27.37 1.90 32.29
C ALA A 1128 -27.80 0.88 33.35
N THR A 1129 -29.04 0.43 33.21
CA THR A 1129 -29.55 -0.78 33.87
C THR A 1129 -29.36 -1.98 32.95
N ILE A 1130 -29.02 -3.12 33.53
CA ILE A 1130 -28.74 -4.36 32.81
C ILE A 1130 -29.71 -5.45 33.27
N THR A 1131 -30.22 -6.24 32.32
CA THR A 1131 -30.90 -7.51 32.58
C THR A 1131 -30.29 -8.58 31.69
N THR A 1132 -30.12 -9.79 32.19
CA THR A 1132 -29.58 -10.92 31.42
C THR A 1132 -30.69 -11.87 30.94
N ASN A 1133 -30.39 -12.72 29.95
CA ASN A 1133 -31.29 -13.80 29.51
C ASN A 1133 -31.62 -14.83 30.60
N ASP A 1134 -30.79 -14.95 31.64
CA ASP A 1134 -31.04 -15.80 32.81
C ASP A 1134 -31.76 -15.08 33.98
N GLY A 1135 -32.15 -13.81 33.79
CA GLY A 1135 -32.97 -13.05 34.75
C GLY A 1135 -32.20 -12.27 35.82
N ARG A 1136 -30.87 -12.29 35.80
CA ARG A 1136 -30.04 -11.43 36.67
C ARG A 1136 -30.16 -9.96 36.26
N LYS A 1137 -29.92 -9.08 37.22
CA LYS A 1137 -30.00 -7.63 37.08
C LYS A 1137 -28.70 -6.97 37.55
N GLY A 1138 -28.45 -5.77 37.05
CA GLY A 1138 -27.28 -4.99 37.42
C GLY A 1138 -27.28 -3.58 36.86
N VAL A 1139 -26.15 -2.92 37.05
CA VAL A 1139 -25.88 -1.55 36.59
C VAL A 1139 -24.47 -1.45 36.04
N GLY A 1140 -24.19 -0.39 35.30
CA GLY A 1140 -22.84 -0.12 34.81
C GLY A 1140 -22.81 0.90 33.70
N TRP A 1141 -21.65 1.05 33.07
CA TRP A 1141 -21.43 2.00 31.99
C TRP A 1141 -21.34 1.30 30.64
N LEU A 1142 -21.85 1.97 29.61
CA LEU A 1142 -21.52 1.66 28.23
C LEU A 1142 -21.18 2.91 27.45
N GLU A 1143 -20.27 2.74 26.51
CA GLU A 1143 -19.80 3.76 25.60
C GLU A 1143 -19.91 3.23 24.17
N TRP A 1144 -20.49 4.04 23.29
CA TRP A 1144 -20.39 3.84 21.86
C TRP A 1144 -19.32 4.78 21.34
N ASN A 1145 -18.45 4.33 20.43
CA ASN A 1145 -17.73 5.23 19.53
C ASN A 1145 -18.37 5.17 18.16
N ILE A 1146 -18.83 6.31 17.69
CA ILE A 1146 -19.48 6.49 16.40
C ILE A 1146 -18.70 7.56 15.67
N ASN A 1147 -17.91 7.14 14.69
CA ASN A 1147 -17.17 8.10 13.89
C ASN A 1147 -18.10 8.76 12.86
N GLU A 1148 -17.74 9.91 12.32
CA GLU A 1148 -18.47 10.57 11.23
C GLU A 1148 -17.52 10.85 10.08
#